data_AF-A0A7V5RKD9-F1
#
_entry.id   AF-A0A7V5RKD9-F1
#
_cell.length_a   1.000
_cell.length_b   1.000
_cell.length_c   1.000
_cell.angle_alpha   90.00
_cell.angle_beta   90.00
_cell.angle_gamma   90.00
#
_symmetry.space_group_name_H-M   'P 1'
#
loop_
_entity.id
_entity.type
_entity.pdbx_description
1 polymer ?
#
loop_
_entity_poly.entity_id
_entity_poly.type
_entity_poly.pdbx_seq_one_letter_code
_entity_poly.pdbx_strand_id
1 'polypeptide(L)'
;MIMLRRRVLFWMIAAVLCTGSLAAQEETLRHEMKVTLQPEQQRLQVFDTITLPEALVSGRGGTVHFLLHGGLSPESMTQGVVLQKNAEKPEPAHFGINNSSFSLDERLDLEHFTITLPQGVRTFTLRYAGVIHHPLQKRGEEYARSFSETPGTISAQGVYLSAATYWYPWFSDDLQTFVLDVTVDPGWDVVSQGKRTLHQITDGKRRVVWDSSEPQDEIYLVAAQFVEYSRSAGAVEAQAFLRTKDDALANKYLEVTAQYLEMYRQLIGPYPYSKFALVENFWETGYGMPSFTLLGPQIIRFPFILHSSYPHEILHNWWGNSVFVDYPTGNWCEGLTAYLADHLIQEQRGAGVKYRRATLQKYTDYVKKDKDFPLSEFRSRHSSVTEAVGYGKTLMLFHMLRQKIGDELFVRGLQQFYRQYRYKRASFSDVASVFSDIAETDLSSFFEQWVQRPGAPELRIATLEAVEKADRWQMTLTLEQIQDGDAFVLDVPVAITLENSDKAFQQIIPMQAKSKTVTLSLPARPLRVDVDPEFDVFRRLHRNEIPPALSQMFGAEQVVLVLPASAENEVLQGYQAIADDWRKSQRGHIEVVHDSELDGLPEDKAVWLFGFENRYLTALQQASSDYDIDFRDEQIRIGKQTLLRQEHSIITTARNPNNADFSIGLLATMNPAAMPGLARKLPHYGKYSYLAFKGDEPENFFKGQWPAVHSPLTRRLADKNGAAAARPGRKALASLAPVFSQERMLRDVTWLASDTLKGRGAASAELERAAGYIADVFRQAGLQPGSDEQTFFQVWQEKYGPQEQTATLKNVVGIIPGTNPKYEGQSVVIGAHYDHLGTGWPDVHSGDEGKIHPGADDNASGVAVLLELARILGKNMQPERTVVFVAFSGEEAGLLGSKYYVKSTQRFPASRCIGMLNLDTVGRLGTRKITIFGTGSASEWVHIFRGAGFVTGIQVESVADDFGSSDQKSFLDAQVPAVQFFSGVHLDYHRPSDTADKIDAAGMVKVAAVVREAVEYLAGREQPMTAQFTGKQAAQQTRPRGGSGRRVSFGSVPDFAF
;
A
#
# COMPACT_ATOMS: atom_id res chain seq x y z
N MET A 1 -50.59 27.35 -1.41
CA MET A 1 -49.69 28.27 -0.66
C MET A 1 -48.38 27.62 -0.19
N ILE A 2 -48.35 26.37 0.28
CA ILE A 2 -47.14 25.73 0.83
C ILE A 2 -46.06 25.40 -0.23
N MET A 3 -46.46 24.98 -1.45
CA MET A 3 -45.52 24.77 -2.56
C MET A 3 -44.88 26.07 -3.07
N LEU A 4 -45.62 27.19 -3.06
CA LEU A 4 -45.11 28.50 -3.46
C LEU A 4 -44.08 29.02 -2.45
N ARG A 5 -44.32 28.82 -1.14
CA ARG A 5 -43.36 29.15 -0.07
C ARG A 5 -42.07 28.33 -0.17
N ARG A 6 -42.12 27.03 -0.52
CA ARG A 6 -40.91 26.21 -0.70
C ARG A 6 -40.08 26.64 -1.91
N ARG A 7 -40.71 27.02 -3.03
CA ARG A 7 -39.99 27.54 -4.21
C ARG A 7 -39.35 28.90 -3.92
N VAL A 8 -40.07 29.81 -3.26
CA VAL A 8 -39.54 31.12 -2.89
C VAL A 8 -38.40 31.00 -1.86
N LEU A 9 -38.50 30.06 -0.90
CA LEU A 9 -37.43 29.78 0.05
C LEU A 9 -36.19 29.17 -0.65
N PHE A 10 -36.37 28.30 -1.64
CA PHE A 10 -35.28 27.73 -2.44
C PHE A 10 -34.56 28.79 -3.28
N TRP A 11 -35.32 29.70 -3.92
CA TRP A 11 -34.74 30.83 -4.67
C TRP A 11 -34.08 31.87 -3.77
N MET A 12 -34.61 32.13 -2.57
CA MET A 12 -33.95 33.01 -1.59
C MET A 12 -32.66 32.38 -1.04
N ILE A 13 -32.65 31.07 -0.74
CA ILE A 13 -31.43 30.37 -0.30
C ILE A 13 -30.39 30.35 -1.42
N ALA A 14 -30.79 30.09 -2.66
CA ALA A 14 -29.89 30.13 -3.82
C ALA A 14 -29.35 31.54 -4.10
N ALA A 15 -30.19 32.58 -3.96
CA ALA A 15 -29.77 33.97 -4.11
C ALA A 15 -28.82 34.41 -2.99
N VAL A 16 -29.09 34.04 -1.72
CA VAL A 16 -28.21 34.33 -0.57
C VAL A 16 -26.87 33.60 -0.68
N LEU A 17 -26.86 32.37 -1.20
CA LEU A 17 -25.62 31.62 -1.49
C LEU A 17 -24.81 32.26 -2.64
N CYS A 18 -25.47 32.73 -3.70
CA CYS A 18 -24.80 33.43 -4.81
C CYS A 18 -24.30 34.83 -4.41
N THR A 19 -25.02 35.58 -3.58
CA THR A 19 -24.57 36.90 -3.10
C THR A 19 -23.46 36.76 -2.06
N GLY A 20 -23.48 35.72 -1.23
CA GLY A 20 -22.41 35.42 -0.28
C GLY A 20 -21.11 34.98 -0.96
N SER A 21 -21.19 34.23 -2.07
CA SER A 21 -20.01 33.84 -2.86
C SER A 21 -19.39 35.01 -3.60
N LEU A 22 -20.20 35.92 -4.16
CA LEU A 22 -19.72 37.14 -4.83
C LEU A 22 -19.07 38.13 -3.84
N ALA A 23 -19.68 38.34 -2.67
CA ALA A 23 -19.13 39.23 -1.65
C ALA A 23 -17.83 38.69 -1.01
N ALA A 24 -17.71 37.37 -0.82
CA ALA A 24 -16.46 36.76 -0.34
C ALA A 24 -15.33 36.82 -1.40
N GLN A 25 -15.68 36.83 -2.68
CA GLN A 25 -14.72 36.94 -3.78
C GLN A 25 -14.15 38.35 -3.95
N GLU A 26 -14.91 39.40 -3.57
CA GLU A 26 -14.42 40.80 -3.53
C GLU A 26 -13.46 41.08 -2.35
N GLU A 27 -13.41 40.19 -1.35
CA GLU A 27 -12.59 40.29 -0.13
C GLU A 27 -11.39 39.31 -0.12
N THR A 28 -11.11 38.62 -1.23
CA THR A 28 -9.96 37.69 -1.34
C THR A 28 -8.89 38.25 -2.28
N LEU A 29 -7.62 38.11 -1.94
CA LEU A 29 -6.50 38.46 -2.83
C LEU A 29 -6.66 37.70 -4.16
N ARG A 30 -6.60 38.42 -5.29
CA ARG A 30 -6.78 37.83 -6.62
C ARG A 30 -5.68 38.23 -7.58
N HIS A 31 -5.15 37.23 -8.29
CA HIS A 31 -4.17 37.39 -9.36
C HIS A 31 -4.78 37.01 -10.72
N GLU A 32 -4.65 37.86 -11.73
CA GLU A 32 -5.00 37.55 -13.12
C GLU A 32 -3.77 37.71 -13.99
N MET A 33 -3.09 36.58 -14.21
CA MET A 33 -1.72 36.51 -14.70
C MET A 33 -1.68 36.10 -16.17
N LYS A 34 -1.05 36.91 -17.00
CA LYS A 34 -0.64 36.53 -18.36
C LYS A 34 0.86 36.28 -18.37
N VAL A 35 1.24 35.01 -18.49
CA VAL A 35 2.63 34.55 -18.39
C VAL A 35 3.14 34.16 -19.78
N THR A 36 4.29 34.72 -20.17
CA THR A 36 5.08 34.19 -21.28
C THR A 36 6.27 33.44 -20.72
N LEU A 37 6.35 32.14 -20.99
CA LEU A 37 7.37 31.25 -20.45
C LEU A 37 8.38 30.88 -21.54
N GLN A 38 9.67 31.02 -21.23
CA GLN A 38 10.78 30.70 -22.14
C GLN A 38 11.77 29.75 -21.46
N PRO A 39 11.47 28.43 -21.40
CA PRO A 39 12.26 27.45 -20.65
C PRO A 39 13.74 27.39 -21.04
N GLU A 40 14.04 27.46 -22.34
CA GLU A 40 15.40 27.47 -22.89
C GLU A 40 16.23 28.69 -22.46
N GLN A 41 15.55 29.80 -22.15
CA GLN A 41 16.19 31.06 -21.72
C GLN A 41 16.13 31.24 -20.20
N GLN A 42 15.59 30.27 -19.47
CA GLN A 42 15.37 30.31 -18.02
C GLN A 42 14.54 31.53 -17.57
N ARG A 43 13.73 32.07 -18.48
CA ARG A 43 13.11 33.39 -18.36
C ARG A 43 11.60 33.27 -18.33
N LEU A 44 10.97 34.17 -17.57
CA LEU A 44 9.55 34.43 -17.66
C LEU A 44 9.25 35.93 -17.76
N GLN A 45 8.07 36.27 -18.26
CA GLN A 45 7.47 37.59 -18.18
C GLN A 45 6.01 37.43 -17.77
N VAL A 46 5.55 38.24 -16.82
CA VAL A 46 4.17 38.26 -16.35
C VAL A 46 3.59 39.65 -16.46
N PHE A 47 2.34 39.73 -16.92
CA PHE A 47 1.43 40.83 -16.62
C PHE A 47 0.41 40.34 -15.61
N ASP A 48 0.44 40.88 -14.41
CA ASP A 48 -0.38 40.44 -13.29
C ASP A 48 -1.34 41.56 -12.90
N THR A 49 -2.64 41.33 -13.09
CA THR A 49 -3.67 42.22 -12.57
C THR A 49 -4.09 41.73 -11.20
N ILE A 50 -3.75 42.51 -10.19
CA ILE A 50 -3.87 42.16 -8.79
C ILE A 50 -5.03 42.95 -8.20
N THR A 51 -5.96 42.26 -7.54
CA THR A 51 -7.01 42.88 -6.73
C THR A 51 -6.75 42.56 -5.27
N LEU A 52 -6.52 43.61 -4.47
CA LEU A 52 -6.28 43.48 -3.03
C LEU A 52 -7.60 43.50 -2.25
N PRO A 53 -7.71 42.69 -1.18
CA PRO A 53 -8.82 42.77 -0.24
C PRO A 53 -8.83 44.12 0.48
N GLU A 54 -10.03 44.57 0.89
CA GLU A 54 -10.19 45.89 1.50
C GLU A 54 -9.35 46.03 2.77
N ALA A 55 -9.31 44.99 3.60
CA ALA A 55 -8.54 44.93 4.83
C ALA A 55 -7.03 45.24 4.67
N LEU A 56 -6.43 44.90 3.53
CA LEU A 56 -5.02 45.22 3.25
C LEU A 56 -4.79 46.70 2.88
N VAL A 57 -5.84 47.41 2.46
CA VAL A 57 -5.75 48.78 1.94
C VAL A 57 -6.26 49.83 2.94
N SER A 58 -7.39 49.58 3.60
CA SER A 58 -8.15 50.58 4.37
C SER A 58 -7.52 50.96 5.73
N GLY A 59 -6.50 50.25 6.19
CA GLY A 59 -5.72 50.60 7.40
C GLY A 59 -4.36 51.28 7.17
N ARG A 60 -3.89 51.39 5.92
CA ARG A 60 -2.50 51.78 5.60
C ARG A 60 -2.36 53.02 4.72
N GLY A 61 -3.44 53.78 4.54
CA GLY A 61 -3.42 54.98 3.69
C GLY A 61 -3.09 54.69 2.22
N GLY A 62 -3.43 53.50 1.72
CA GLY A 62 -3.12 53.06 0.36
C GLY A 62 -1.71 52.50 0.17
N THR A 63 -0.88 52.42 1.21
CA THR A 63 0.46 51.84 1.13
C THR A 63 0.46 50.36 1.49
N VAL A 64 0.99 49.51 0.61
CA VAL A 64 1.05 48.05 0.79
C VAL A 64 2.46 47.56 0.50
N HIS A 65 2.84 46.42 1.06
CA HIS A 65 4.17 45.83 0.90
C HIS A 65 4.05 44.45 0.26
N PHE A 66 5.01 44.08 -0.56
CA PHE A 66 5.12 42.71 -1.07
C PHE A 66 6.56 42.26 -1.26
N LEU A 67 6.75 40.95 -1.26
CA LEU A 67 8.01 40.28 -1.57
C LEU A 67 7.99 39.74 -3.00
N LEU A 68 9.14 39.79 -3.68
CA LEU A 68 9.33 39.21 -5.00
C LEU A 68 10.76 38.68 -5.14
N HIS A 69 10.93 37.63 -5.93
CA HIS A 69 12.24 37.08 -6.28
C HIS A 69 13.15 38.14 -6.92
N GLY A 70 14.38 38.29 -6.44
CA GLY A 70 15.33 39.33 -6.90
C GLY A 70 15.79 39.20 -8.35
N GLY A 71 15.63 38.01 -8.93
CA GLY A 71 15.78 37.80 -10.37
C GLY A 71 14.69 38.43 -11.24
N LEU A 72 13.62 38.99 -10.66
CA LEU A 72 12.49 39.62 -11.35
C LEU A 72 12.46 41.12 -11.12
N SER A 73 12.23 41.89 -12.18
CA SER A 73 12.14 43.36 -12.10
C SER A 73 10.70 43.83 -12.33
N PRO A 74 9.98 44.29 -11.28
CA PRO A 74 8.62 44.77 -11.41
C PRO A 74 8.52 46.24 -11.82
N GLU A 75 7.50 46.55 -12.62
CA GLU A 75 7.08 47.90 -13.00
C GLU A 75 5.55 48.02 -12.92
N SER A 76 5.05 49.18 -12.50
CA SER A 76 3.61 49.47 -12.48
C SER A 76 3.12 49.87 -13.87
N MET A 77 2.06 49.22 -14.34
CA MET A 77 1.36 49.56 -15.58
C MET A 77 0.13 50.44 -15.33
N THR A 78 -0.21 50.69 -14.06
CA THR A 78 -1.41 51.43 -13.66
C THR A 78 -1.06 52.86 -13.30
N GLN A 79 -1.74 53.82 -13.94
CA GLN A 79 -1.49 55.23 -13.71
C GLN A 79 -1.78 55.62 -12.26
N GLY A 80 -0.84 56.36 -11.64
CA GLY A 80 -0.95 56.84 -10.26
C GLY A 80 -0.52 55.84 -9.18
N VAL A 81 -0.24 54.59 -9.55
CA VAL A 81 0.33 53.59 -8.64
C VAL A 81 1.84 53.73 -8.63
N VAL A 82 2.41 54.08 -7.46
CA VAL A 82 3.85 54.29 -7.29
C VAL A 82 4.47 53.03 -6.68
N LEU A 83 5.55 52.53 -7.29
CA LEU A 83 6.29 51.36 -6.84
C LEU A 83 7.70 51.79 -6.39
N GLN A 84 8.10 51.40 -5.18
CA GLN A 84 9.41 51.69 -4.63
C GLN A 84 10.06 50.42 -4.07
N LYS A 85 11.32 50.17 -4.40
CA LYS A 85 12.13 49.11 -3.80
C LYS A 85 12.65 49.56 -2.43
N ASN A 86 12.50 48.71 -1.42
CA ASN A 86 12.97 48.96 -0.07
C ASN A 86 14.43 48.49 0.09
N ALA A 87 15.19 49.16 0.97
CA ALA A 87 16.59 48.83 1.23
C ALA A 87 16.76 47.67 2.25
N GLU A 88 15.72 47.36 3.01
CA GLU A 88 15.74 46.30 4.03
C GLU A 88 15.64 44.91 3.39
N LYS A 89 16.46 43.97 3.85
CA LYS A 89 16.35 42.57 3.48
C LYS A 89 15.17 41.94 4.23
N PRO A 90 14.20 41.34 3.53
CA PRO A 90 13.03 40.75 4.15
C PRO A 90 13.36 39.41 4.83
N GLU A 91 12.59 39.07 5.87
CA GLU A 91 12.49 37.69 6.36
C GLU A 91 11.49 36.93 5.47
N PRO A 92 11.84 35.72 4.99
CA PRO A 92 10.94 34.91 4.18
C PRO A 92 9.75 34.38 4.99
N ALA A 93 8.57 34.33 4.36
CA ALA A 93 7.37 33.69 4.87
C ALA A 93 7.44 32.15 4.77
N HIS A 94 6.59 31.45 5.53
CA HIS A 94 6.53 29.98 5.56
C HIS A 94 5.35 29.44 4.71
N PHE A 95 5.59 28.49 3.79
CA PHE A 95 4.65 28.13 2.71
C PHE A 95 4.06 26.72 2.74
N GLY A 96 2.79 26.56 3.12
CA GLY A 96 2.04 25.33 2.81
C GLY A 96 2.65 24.01 3.32
N ILE A 97 2.18 22.89 2.75
CA ILE A 97 2.48 21.53 3.27
C ILE A 97 3.86 21.00 2.87
N ASN A 98 4.40 21.49 1.77
CA ASN A 98 5.69 21.05 1.24
C ASN A 98 6.88 21.85 1.82
N ASN A 99 6.68 22.72 2.83
CA ASN A 99 7.73 23.61 3.38
C ASN A 99 8.80 22.92 4.24
N SER A 100 9.41 21.85 3.74
CA SER A 100 10.46 21.16 4.48
C SER A 100 11.79 21.94 4.54
N SER A 101 11.90 23.14 3.95
CA SER A 101 13.18 23.78 3.67
C SER A 101 13.37 25.16 4.30
N PHE A 102 13.36 25.23 5.63
CA PHE A 102 14.00 26.35 6.36
C PHE A 102 15.43 26.64 5.82
N SER A 103 16.12 25.64 5.26
CA SER A 103 17.46 25.77 4.68
C SER A 103 17.53 26.34 3.26
N LEU A 104 16.42 26.44 2.50
CA LEU A 104 16.43 27.02 1.15
C LEU A 104 16.13 28.52 1.17
N ASP A 105 15.30 28.95 2.11
CA ASP A 105 14.87 30.34 2.27
C ASP A 105 16.04 31.30 2.60
N GLU A 106 17.01 30.87 3.41
CA GLU A 106 18.22 31.67 3.72
C GLU A 106 19.11 31.96 2.49
N ARG A 107 18.84 31.34 1.34
CA ARG A 107 19.67 31.40 0.12
C ARG A 107 18.97 32.04 -1.09
N LEU A 108 17.71 32.44 -0.95
CA LEU A 108 16.98 33.16 -1.99
C LEU A 108 17.31 34.66 -1.93
N ASP A 109 17.66 35.24 -3.08
CA ASP A 109 17.75 36.70 -3.22
C ASP A 109 16.34 37.26 -3.31
N LEU A 110 15.84 37.83 -2.23
CA LEU A 110 14.48 38.38 -2.12
C LEU A 110 14.51 39.90 -2.07
N GLU A 111 13.58 40.51 -2.80
CA GLU A 111 13.41 41.95 -2.86
C GLU A 111 12.08 42.36 -2.23
N HIS A 112 12.14 43.41 -1.41
CA HIS A 112 10.97 43.99 -0.74
C HIS A 112 10.55 45.25 -1.48
N PHE A 113 9.28 45.35 -1.82
CA PHE A 113 8.69 46.50 -2.49
C PHE A 113 7.57 47.12 -1.66
N THR A 114 7.47 48.44 -1.75
CA THR A 114 6.34 49.23 -1.28
C THR A 114 5.56 49.75 -2.48
N ILE A 115 4.25 49.58 -2.45
CA ILE A 115 3.33 50.13 -3.44
C ILE A 115 2.41 51.15 -2.78
N THR A 116 2.26 52.33 -3.39
CA THR A 116 1.31 53.36 -2.95
C THR A 116 0.19 53.47 -3.97
N LEU A 117 -1.03 53.16 -3.53
CA LEU A 117 -2.25 53.16 -4.34
C LEU A 117 -3.00 54.49 -4.21
N PRO A 118 -3.60 55.01 -5.30
CA PRO A 118 -4.55 56.13 -5.21
C PRO A 118 -5.76 55.79 -4.35
N GLN A 119 -6.40 56.81 -3.78
CA GLN A 119 -7.59 56.62 -2.93
C GLN A 119 -8.70 55.85 -3.69
N GLY A 120 -9.21 54.78 -3.08
CA GLY A 120 -10.27 53.94 -3.66
C GLY A 120 -9.80 52.94 -4.72
N VAL A 121 -8.52 52.94 -5.10
CA VAL A 121 -7.96 51.94 -6.02
C VAL A 121 -7.52 50.70 -5.23
N ARG A 122 -8.04 49.54 -5.64
CA ARG A 122 -7.67 48.22 -5.09
C ARG A 122 -7.20 47.24 -6.15
N THR A 123 -7.43 47.55 -7.42
CA THR A 123 -7.00 46.76 -8.57
C THR A 123 -5.96 47.52 -9.36
N PHE A 124 -4.83 46.87 -9.64
CA PHE A 124 -3.73 47.43 -10.43
C PHE A 124 -3.00 46.32 -11.17
N THR A 125 -2.25 46.69 -12.21
CA THR A 125 -1.46 45.77 -13.01
C THR A 125 0.03 46.04 -12.83
N LEU A 126 0.79 44.98 -12.53
CA LEU A 126 2.25 44.98 -12.57
C LEU A 126 2.74 44.20 -13.79
N ARG A 127 3.82 44.66 -14.42
CA ARG A 127 4.63 43.84 -15.32
C ARG A 127 5.91 43.47 -14.60
N TYR A 128 6.31 42.21 -14.62
CA TYR A 128 7.62 41.78 -14.14
C TYR A 128 8.21 40.71 -15.04
N ALA A 129 9.53 40.72 -15.21
CA ALA A 129 10.23 39.76 -16.06
C ALA A 129 11.65 39.54 -15.56
N GLY A 130 12.19 38.36 -15.85
CA GLY A 130 13.54 38.03 -15.41
C GLY A 130 13.84 36.54 -15.43
N VAL A 131 14.97 36.18 -14.82
CA VAL A 131 15.49 34.81 -14.80
C VAL A 131 15.22 34.19 -13.45
N ILE A 132 14.71 32.96 -13.45
CA ILE A 132 14.58 32.12 -12.25
C ILE A 132 15.23 30.78 -12.56
N HIS A 133 16.41 30.55 -11.97
CA HIS A 133 17.14 29.30 -12.17
C HIS A 133 17.91 28.92 -10.91
N HIS A 134 17.24 28.18 -10.02
CA HIS A 134 17.92 27.54 -8.90
C HIS A 134 18.17 26.07 -9.21
N PRO A 135 19.44 25.65 -9.39
CA PRO A 135 19.76 24.27 -9.70
C PRO A 135 19.39 23.34 -8.54
N LEU A 136 19.13 22.07 -8.88
CA LEU A 136 18.82 21.04 -7.90
C LEU A 136 19.98 20.81 -6.92
N GLN A 137 19.67 20.76 -5.63
CA GLN A 137 20.63 20.52 -4.56
C GLN A 137 20.29 19.26 -3.78
N LYS A 138 21.29 18.47 -3.39
CA LYS A 138 21.09 17.28 -2.55
C LYS A 138 20.98 17.69 -1.08
N ARG A 139 20.02 17.10 -0.35
CA ARG A 139 19.91 17.26 1.10
C ARG A 139 21.05 16.50 1.82
N GLY A 140 21.52 17.03 2.95
CA GLY A 140 22.53 16.40 3.81
C GLY A 140 22.14 15.01 4.34
N GLU A 141 23.13 14.25 4.80
CA GLU A 141 23.08 12.80 5.09
C GLU A 141 22.00 12.32 6.09
N GLU A 142 21.37 13.19 6.89
CA GLU A 142 20.35 12.78 7.86
C GLU A 142 18.99 12.43 7.25
N TYR A 143 18.78 12.75 5.96
CA TYR A 143 17.61 12.32 5.23
C TYR A 143 17.89 10.95 4.58
N ALA A 144 17.44 9.87 5.19
CA ALA A 144 17.60 8.48 4.68
C ALA A 144 16.96 8.23 3.29
N ARG A 145 16.37 9.25 2.66
CA ARG A 145 15.80 9.28 1.29
C ARG A 145 16.06 10.62 0.60
N SER A 146 17.25 11.20 0.74
CA SER A 146 17.61 12.53 0.21
C SER A 146 17.25 12.68 -1.29
N PHE A 147 16.09 13.30 -1.55
CA PHE A 147 15.74 13.81 -2.87
C PHE A 147 16.48 15.13 -3.10
N SER A 148 16.76 15.42 -4.35
CA SER A 148 17.20 16.77 -4.69
C SER A 148 16.03 17.75 -4.54
N GLU A 149 16.31 18.95 -4.05
CA GLU A 149 15.32 20.01 -3.88
C GLU A 149 15.76 21.29 -4.62
N THR A 150 14.79 22.15 -4.91
CA THR A 150 15.01 23.49 -5.47
C THR A 150 13.92 24.42 -4.96
N PRO A 151 14.22 25.68 -4.63
CA PRO A 151 13.21 26.67 -4.30
C PRO A 151 12.38 27.09 -5.53
N GLY A 152 12.83 26.77 -6.74
CA GLY A 152 12.13 27.03 -8.00
C GLY A 152 13.08 27.16 -9.19
N THR A 153 12.70 26.64 -10.35
CA THR A 153 13.59 26.67 -11.53
C THR A 153 12.82 26.69 -12.83
N ILE A 154 13.35 27.45 -13.80
CA ILE A 154 12.97 27.43 -15.21
C ILE A 154 14.18 26.91 -15.98
N SER A 155 14.00 25.84 -16.75
CA SER A 155 15.06 25.25 -17.55
C SER A 155 14.53 24.47 -18.73
N ALA A 156 15.40 24.11 -19.68
CA ALA A 156 15.08 23.21 -20.79
C ALA A 156 14.63 21.81 -20.33
N GLN A 157 15.00 21.37 -19.12
CA GLN A 157 14.55 20.09 -18.57
C GLN A 157 13.09 20.14 -18.10
N GLY A 158 12.66 21.30 -17.59
CA GLY A 158 11.34 21.50 -17.03
C GLY A 158 11.26 22.78 -16.20
N VAL A 159 10.04 23.13 -15.81
CA VAL A 159 9.73 24.28 -14.97
C VAL A 159 8.99 23.82 -13.72
N TYR A 160 9.44 24.33 -12.57
CA TYR A 160 8.78 24.17 -11.28
C TYR A 160 8.85 25.51 -10.53
N LEU A 161 7.70 26.11 -10.28
CA LEU A 161 7.54 27.34 -9.51
C LEU A 161 6.44 27.14 -8.47
N SER A 162 6.70 27.56 -7.23
CA SER A 162 5.77 27.56 -6.09
C SER A 162 5.87 28.89 -5.32
N ALA A 163 5.07 29.11 -4.28
CA ALA A 163 5.19 30.37 -3.51
C ALA A 163 6.58 30.58 -2.90
N ALA A 164 7.27 29.49 -2.52
CA ALA A 164 8.66 29.52 -2.04
C ALA A 164 9.65 30.12 -3.05
N THR A 165 9.31 30.16 -4.34
CA THR A 165 10.13 30.83 -5.34
C THR A 165 9.97 32.35 -5.31
N TYR A 166 8.90 32.89 -4.72
CA TYR A 166 8.48 34.29 -4.84
C TYR A 166 8.39 34.75 -6.30
N TRP A 167 7.93 33.86 -7.19
CA TRP A 167 7.85 34.15 -8.63
C TRP A 167 6.70 35.10 -9.00
N TYR A 168 5.82 35.40 -8.05
CA TYR A 168 4.76 36.39 -8.11
C TYR A 168 4.76 37.28 -6.84
N PRO A 169 4.17 38.49 -6.88
CA PRO A 169 4.11 39.39 -5.73
C PRO A 169 3.37 38.78 -4.52
N TRP A 170 4.08 38.64 -3.40
CA TRP A 170 3.53 38.07 -2.16
C TRP A 170 3.19 39.17 -1.14
N PHE A 171 1.91 39.36 -0.83
CA PHE A 171 1.43 40.45 0.05
C PHE A 171 1.19 40.03 1.51
N SER A 172 0.67 38.83 1.74
CA SER A 172 0.35 38.27 3.06
C SER A 172 0.19 36.75 2.97
N ASP A 173 0.07 36.09 4.13
CA ASP A 173 -0.22 34.65 4.25
C ASP A 173 -1.72 34.34 4.10
N ASP A 174 -2.52 35.30 3.60
CA ASP A 174 -3.94 35.10 3.33
C ASP A 174 -4.13 34.23 2.08
N LEU A 175 -5.22 33.45 2.07
CA LEU A 175 -5.57 32.64 0.90
C LEU A 175 -5.90 33.55 -0.29
N GLN A 176 -5.63 33.05 -1.50
CA GLN A 176 -5.75 33.81 -2.75
C GLN A 176 -6.45 33.01 -3.84
N THR A 177 -7.04 33.71 -4.81
CA THR A 177 -7.60 33.12 -6.04
C THR A 177 -6.78 33.56 -7.24
N PHE A 178 -6.80 32.79 -8.32
CA PHE A 178 -6.03 33.18 -9.50
C PHE A 178 -6.58 32.67 -10.83
N VAL A 179 -6.25 33.41 -11.89
CA VAL A 179 -6.30 32.94 -13.28
C VAL A 179 -4.90 33.00 -13.85
N LEU A 180 -4.42 31.87 -14.37
CA LEU A 180 -3.09 31.70 -14.92
C LEU A 180 -3.18 31.39 -16.42
N ASP A 181 -2.93 32.40 -17.25
CA ASP A 181 -2.92 32.34 -18.72
C ASP A 181 -1.48 32.28 -19.23
N VAL A 182 -1.01 31.07 -19.57
CA VAL A 182 0.39 30.81 -19.93
C VAL A 182 0.54 30.57 -21.42
N THR A 183 1.48 31.29 -22.03
CA THR A 183 1.94 31.09 -23.40
C THR A 183 3.35 30.49 -23.41
N VAL A 184 3.53 29.37 -24.13
CA VAL A 184 4.79 28.61 -24.22
C VAL A 184 4.97 28.03 -25.63
N ASP A 185 6.14 27.47 -25.92
CA ASP A 185 6.41 26.75 -27.18
C ASP A 185 5.48 25.55 -27.39
N PRO A 186 5.13 25.18 -28.65
CA PRO A 186 4.03 24.24 -28.93
C PRO A 186 4.29 22.81 -28.45
N GLY A 187 5.56 22.42 -28.28
CA GLY A 187 5.96 21.12 -27.73
C GLY A 187 5.94 21.03 -26.20
N TRP A 188 5.77 22.16 -25.50
CA TRP A 188 5.63 22.21 -24.05
C TRP A 188 4.16 22.27 -23.66
N ASP A 189 3.84 21.79 -22.46
CA ASP A 189 2.54 21.95 -21.82
C ASP A 189 2.70 22.44 -20.38
N VAL A 190 1.61 22.95 -19.81
CA VAL A 190 1.58 23.62 -18.51
C VAL A 190 0.50 23.02 -17.63
N VAL A 191 0.88 22.67 -16.40
CA VAL A 191 -0.03 22.18 -15.36
C VAL A 191 -0.01 23.14 -14.18
N SER A 192 -1.20 23.48 -13.69
CA SER A 192 -1.41 24.25 -12.46
C SER A 192 -2.65 23.70 -11.73
N GLN A 193 -3.03 24.39 -10.66
CA GLN A 193 -4.18 24.05 -9.84
C GLN A 193 -5.47 24.54 -10.50
N GLY A 194 -6.61 23.98 -10.11
CA GLY A 194 -7.92 24.44 -10.57
C GLY A 194 -8.36 23.83 -11.90
N LYS A 195 -9.25 24.53 -12.61
CA LYS A 195 -9.91 24.07 -13.84
C LYS A 195 -9.19 24.60 -15.07
N ARG A 196 -8.89 23.72 -16.03
CA ARG A 196 -8.40 24.15 -17.35
C ARG A 196 -9.55 24.74 -18.16
N THR A 197 -9.47 26.01 -18.52
CA THR A 197 -10.51 26.72 -19.30
C THR A 197 -10.11 26.91 -20.77
N LEU A 198 -8.82 26.83 -21.08
CA LEU A 198 -8.29 26.89 -22.44
C LEU A 198 -7.08 25.96 -22.60
N HIS A 199 -7.02 25.26 -23.72
CA HIS A 199 -5.87 24.48 -24.14
C HIS A 199 -5.84 24.42 -25.68
N GLN A 200 -5.02 25.28 -26.29
CA GLN A 200 -4.97 25.36 -27.75
C GLN A 200 -3.59 25.82 -28.23
N ILE A 201 -3.31 25.54 -29.50
CA ILE A 201 -2.15 26.08 -30.21
C ILE A 201 -2.66 27.18 -31.14
N THR A 202 -2.10 28.38 -31.02
CA THR A 202 -2.43 29.54 -31.87
C THR A 202 -1.11 30.25 -32.21
N ASP A 203 -0.93 30.64 -33.48
CA ASP A 203 0.28 31.34 -33.97
C ASP A 203 1.60 30.64 -33.63
N GLY A 204 1.60 29.30 -33.66
CA GLY A 204 2.79 28.50 -33.36
C GLY A 204 3.21 28.51 -31.89
N LYS A 205 2.36 28.97 -30.97
CA LYS A 205 2.54 28.91 -29.52
C LYS A 205 1.39 28.14 -28.87
N ARG A 206 1.68 27.41 -27.80
CA ARG A 206 0.64 26.80 -26.95
C ARG A 206 0.18 27.85 -25.94
N ARG A 207 -1.13 28.00 -25.79
CA ARG A 207 -1.77 28.81 -24.76
C ARG A 207 -2.61 27.90 -23.86
N VAL A 208 -2.36 27.96 -22.57
CA VAL A 208 -3.04 27.15 -21.54
C VAL A 208 -3.56 28.08 -20.46
N VAL A 209 -4.83 27.99 -20.11
CA VAL A 209 -5.44 28.81 -19.06
C VAL A 209 -5.96 27.91 -17.94
N TRP A 210 -5.49 28.17 -16.73
CA TRP A 210 -5.93 27.54 -15.49
C TRP A 210 -6.66 28.58 -14.63
N ASP A 211 -7.84 28.23 -14.13
CA ASP A 211 -8.66 29.07 -13.26
C ASP A 211 -8.88 28.36 -11.92
N SER A 212 -8.42 28.99 -10.83
CA SER A 212 -8.69 28.58 -9.47
C SER A 212 -9.50 29.68 -8.78
N SER A 213 -10.82 29.56 -8.92
CA SER A 213 -11.80 30.47 -8.33
C SER A 213 -11.96 30.29 -6.81
N GLU A 214 -11.51 29.16 -6.30
CA GLU A 214 -11.52 28.74 -4.91
C GLU A 214 -10.23 29.19 -4.21
N PRO A 215 -10.30 29.67 -2.95
CA PRO A 215 -9.11 30.12 -2.22
C PRO A 215 -8.01 29.04 -2.12
N GLN A 216 -6.77 29.42 -2.44
CA GLN A 216 -5.56 28.60 -2.41
C GLN A 216 -4.49 29.23 -1.53
N ASP A 217 -3.63 28.41 -0.92
CA ASP A 217 -2.49 28.86 -0.12
C ASP A 217 -1.34 29.42 -1.00
N GLU A 218 -1.22 28.94 -2.24
CA GLU A 218 -0.16 29.36 -3.17
C GLU A 218 -0.51 29.09 -4.64
N ILE A 219 0.27 29.65 -5.57
CA ILE A 219 0.15 29.44 -7.03
C ILE A 219 1.32 28.61 -7.54
N TYR A 220 1.02 27.42 -8.07
CA TYR A 220 2.00 26.55 -8.71
C TYR A 220 2.02 26.74 -10.23
N LEU A 221 3.20 26.70 -10.83
CA LEU A 221 3.37 26.61 -12.28
C LEU A 221 4.39 25.51 -12.59
N VAL A 222 3.91 24.42 -13.19
CA VAL A 222 4.72 23.30 -13.66
C VAL A 222 4.63 23.24 -15.18
N ALA A 223 5.76 23.09 -15.88
CA ALA A 223 5.76 22.93 -17.32
C ALA A 223 6.84 21.96 -17.78
N ALA A 224 6.51 21.15 -18.79
CA ALA A 224 7.43 20.24 -19.46
C ALA A 224 6.90 19.85 -20.83
N GLN A 225 7.67 19.07 -21.57
CA GLN A 225 7.16 18.33 -22.73
C GLN A 225 6.41 17.10 -22.22
N PHE A 226 5.08 17.16 -22.22
CA PHE A 226 4.21 16.11 -21.69
C PHE A 226 3.45 15.38 -22.81
N VAL A 227 3.19 14.11 -22.57
CA VAL A 227 2.13 13.30 -23.17
C VAL A 227 1.01 13.22 -22.13
N GLU A 228 -0.17 13.76 -22.49
CA GLU A 228 -1.33 13.85 -21.61
C GLU A 228 -2.28 12.66 -21.82
N TYR A 229 -2.81 12.15 -20.72
CA TYR A 229 -3.86 11.15 -20.67
C TYR A 229 -4.95 11.62 -19.72
N SER A 230 -6.21 11.31 -20.02
CA SER A 230 -7.32 11.63 -19.12
C SER A 230 -8.42 10.58 -19.16
N ARG A 231 -9.19 10.51 -18.07
CA ARG A 231 -10.37 9.67 -17.93
C ARG A 231 -11.35 10.31 -16.95
N SER A 232 -12.65 10.15 -17.20
CA SER A 232 -13.67 10.54 -16.23
C SER A 232 -13.65 9.63 -14.99
N ALA A 233 -13.63 10.25 -13.82
CA ALA A 233 -13.73 9.63 -12.50
C ALA A 233 -14.98 10.19 -11.76
N GLY A 234 -16.16 9.94 -12.34
CA GLY A 234 -17.41 10.52 -11.85
C GLY A 234 -17.51 12.01 -12.20
N ALA A 235 -17.61 12.87 -11.18
CA ALA A 235 -17.68 14.33 -11.37
C ALA A 235 -16.29 14.99 -11.55
N VAL A 236 -15.22 14.21 -11.43
CA VAL A 236 -13.83 14.67 -11.48
C VAL A 236 -13.14 14.10 -12.72
N GLU A 237 -12.23 14.85 -13.33
CA GLU A 237 -11.34 14.33 -14.36
C GLU A 237 -10.05 13.81 -13.72
N ALA A 238 -9.75 12.52 -13.90
CA ALA A 238 -8.43 11.96 -13.60
C ALA A 238 -7.51 12.23 -14.79
N GLN A 239 -6.30 12.70 -14.53
CA GLN A 239 -5.30 13.02 -15.55
C GLN A 239 -3.93 12.42 -15.22
N ALA A 240 -3.13 12.16 -16.25
CA ALA A 240 -1.72 11.82 -16.12
C ALA A 240 -0.90 12.57 -17.18
N PHE A 241 0.16 13.24 -16.75
CA PHE A 241 1.11 13.95 -17.60
C PHE A 241 2.45 13.24 -17.51
N LEU A 242 2.80 12.48 -18.55
CA LEU A 242 4.06 11.73 -18.62
C LEU A 242 5.04 12.41 -19.56
N ARG A 243 6.32 12.42 -19.25
CA ARG A 243 7.37 12.99 -20.10
C ARG A 243 7.74 12.05 -21.25
N THR A 244 7.51 10.76 -21.07
CA THR A 244 7.66 9.71 -22.09
C THR A 244 6.33 9.00 -22.28
N LYS A 245 5.97 8.71 -23.53
CA LYS A 245 4.75 7.96 -23.82
C LYS A 245 4.79 6.58 -23.15
N ASP A 246 3.79 6.28 -22.32
CA ASP A 246 3.61 5.00 -21.62
C ASP A 246 2.11 4.82 -21.29
N ASP A 247 1.38 4.25 -22.26
CA ASP A 247 -0.08 4.09 -22.18
C ASP A 247 -0.47 3.19 -20.98
N ALA A 248 0.33 2.17 -20.68
CA ALA A 248 0.06 1.21 -19.61
C ALA A 248 0.21 1.85 -18.23
N LEU A 249 1.29 2.61 -18.02
CA LEU A 249 1.51 3.33 -16.77
C LEU A 249 0.42 4.37 -16.53
N ALA A 250 0.09 5.17 -17.54
CA ALA A 250 -0.94 6.20 -17.44
C ALA A 250 -2.30 5.59 -17.06
N ASN A 251 -2.71 4.51 -17.72
CA ASN A 251 -3.98 3.84 -17.44
C ASN A 251 -4.08 3.31 -16.00
N LYS A 252 -2.99 2.74 -15.46
CA LYS A 252 -2.95 2.30 -14.05
C LYS A 252 -3.18 3.46 -13.09
N TYR A 253 -2.50 4.57 -13.31
CA TYR A 253 -2.69 5.76 -12.48
C TYR A 253 -4.11 6.31 -12.59
N LEU A 254 -4.65 6.47 -13.81
CA LEU A 254 -6.02 6.95 -14.03
C LEU A 254 -7.07 6.09 -13.31
N GLU A 255 -6.93 4.76 -13.36
CA GLU A 255 -7.83 3.84 -12.67
C GLU A 255 -7.70 3.97 -11.14
N VAL A 256 -6.48 3.93 -10.62
CA VAL A 256 -6.22 4.00 -9.18
C VAL A 256 -6.64 5.35 -8.61
N THR A 257 -6.44 6.46 -9.34
CA THR A 257 -6.98 7.78 -9.00
C THR A 257 -8.49 7.70 -8.83
N ALA A 258 -9.22 7.14 -9.80
CA ALA A 258 -10.68 7.05 -9.74
C ALA A 258 -11.16 6.24 -8.52
N GLN A 259 -10.48 5.13 -8.20
CA GLN A 259 -10.82 4.30 -7.05
C GLN A 259 -10.62 5.04 -5.71
N TYR A 260 -9.48 5.71 -5.52
CA TYR A 260 -9.21 6.45 -4.29
C TYR A 260 -10.06 7.71 -4.16
N LEU A 261 -10.31 8.43 -5.25
CA LEU A 261 -11.24 9.56 -5.25
C LEU A 261 -12.62 9.13 -4.75
N GLU A 262 -13.14 7.99 -5.24
CA GLU A 262 -14.44 7.48 -4.80
C GLU A 262 -14.44 7.02 -3.34
N MET A 263 -13.39 6.32 -2.89
CA MET A 263 -13.26 5.90 -1.49
C MET A 263 -13.25 7.11 -0.54
N TYR A 264 -12.45 8.13 -0.82
CA TYR A 264 -12.38 9.34 -0.01
C TYR A 264 -13.63 10.21 -0.14
N ARG A 265 -14.29 10.22 -1.30
CA ARG A 265 -15.58 10.88 -1.48
C ARG A 265 -16.65 10.33 -0.54
N GLN A 266 -16.70 9.01 -0.38
CA GLN A 266 -17.64 8.35 0.54
C GLN A 266 -17.25 8.59 2.00
N LEU A 267 -15.96 8.55 2.32
CA LEU A 267 -15.47 8.72 3.69
C LEU A 267 -15.62 10.17 4.19
N ILE A 268 -15.26 11.17 3.38
CA ILE A 268 -15.08 12.57 3.81
C ILE A 268 -16.11 13.50 3.15
N GLY A 269 -16.34 13.35 1.84
CA GLY A 269 -17.26 14.19 1.09
C GLY A 269 -16.74 14.56 -0.31
N PRO A 270 -17.49 15.37 -1.08
CA PRO A 270 -17.15 15.67 -2.47
C PRO A 270 -15.72 16.17 -2.65
N TYR A 271 -15.01 15.64 -3.64
CA TYR A 271 -13.66 16.08 -3.98
C TYR A 271 -13.64 17.60 -4.27
N PRO A 272 -12.62 18.35 -3.80
CA PRO A 272 -12.68 19.80 -3.85
C PRO A 272 -12.44 20.42 -5.23
N TYR A 273 -11.82 19.71 -6.17
CA TYR A 273 -11.43 20.28 -7.47
C TYR A 273 -12.15 19.62 -8.64
N SER A 274 -12.01 20.21 -9.83
CA SER A 274 -12.53 19.64 -11.08
C SER A 274 -11.66 18.50 -11.62
N LYS A 275 -10.37 18.45 -11.25
CA LYS A 275 -9.42 17.42 -11.69
C LYS A 275 -8.52 16.93 -10.56
N PHE A 276 -7.98 15.73 -10.72
CA PHE A 276 -6.74 15.30 -10.05
C PHE A 276 -5.76 14.78 -11.09
N ALA A 277 -4.51 15.25 -11.08
CA ALA A 277 -3.49 14.82 -12.03
C ALA A 277 -2.27 14.15 -11.36
N LEU A 278 -1.80 13.04 -11.91
CA LEU A 278 -0.39 12.66 -11.79
C LEU A 278 0.44 13.51 -12.75
N VAL A 279 1.52 14.11 -12.29
CA VAL A 279 2.49 14.82 -13.13
C VAL A 279 3.88 14.21 -12.94
N GLU A 280 4.48 13.70 -14.02
CA GLU A 280 5.86 13.19 -14.00
C GLU A 280 6.84 14.34 -13.96
N ASN A 281 7.69 14.36 -12.95
CA ASN A 281 8.71 15.40 -12.79
C ASN A 281 9.99 15.09 -13.58
N PHE A 282 10.89 16.06 -13.71
CA PHE A 282 12.22 15.88 -14.33
C PHE A 282 13.32 15.49 -13.33
N TRP A 283 13.00 15.38 -12.04
CA TRP A 283 13.86 14.82 -11.00
C TRP A 283 13.04 14.03 -9.99
N GLU A 284 13.70 13.25 -9.12
CA GLU A 284 12.99 12.44 -8.14
C GLU A 284 12.33 13.30 -7.06
N THR A 285 11.00 13.27 -6.98
CA THR A 285 10.16 14.00 -6.00
C THR A 285 8.95 13.19 -5.54
N GLY A 286 8.34 13.67 -4.44
CA GLY A 286 7.03 13.24 -3.98
C GLY A 286 6.28 14.42 -3.37
N TYR A 287 5.76 15.32 -4.21
CA TYR A 287 5.04 16.52 -3.74
C TYR A 287 3.54 16.40 -4.00
N GLY A 288 2.74 16.72 -2.99
CA GLY A 288 1.29 16.84 -3.09
C GLY A 288 0.90 18.30 -3.28
N MET A 289 0.17 18.62 -4.35
CA MET A 289 -0.35 19.96 -4.65
C MET A 289 -1.89 19.96 -4.70
N PRO A 290 -2.53 21.15 -4.61
CA PRO A 290 -3.96 21.25 -4.89
C PRO A 290 -4.27 20.78 -6.32
N SER A 291 -5.11 19.74 -6.45
CA SER A 291 -5.55 19.12 -7.70
C SER A 291 -4.51 18.32 -8.51
N PHE A 292 -3.30 18.09 -8.00
CA PHE A 292 -2.31 17.21 -8.65
C PHE A 292 -1.16 16.80 -7.72
N THR A 293 -0.36 15.83 -8.13
CA THR A 293 0.88 15.46 -7.46
C THR A 293 2.03 15.40 -8.46
N LEU A 294 3.22 15.83 -8.02
CA LEU A 294 4.43 15.87 -8.83
C LEU A 294 5.41 14.80 -8.34
N LEU A 295 5.49 13.71 -9.09
CA LEU A 295 6.25 12.51 -8.71
C LEU A 295 7.45 12.27 -9.62
N GLY A 296 8.51 11.74 -9.03
CA GLY A 296 9.76 11.43 -9.73
C GLY A 296 9.62 10.37 -10.82
N PRO A 297 10.44 10.43 -11.88
CA PRO A 297 10.34 9.51 -13.00
C PRO A 297 10.58 8.05 -12.56
N GLN A 298 11.55 7.77 -11.69
CA GLN A 298 11.74 6.39 -11.21
C GLN A 298 10.62 5.98 -10.26
N ILE A 299 10.18 6.90 -9.38
CA ILE A 299 9.13 6.63 -8.38
C ILE A 299 7.84 6.17 -9.03
N ILE A 300 7.36 6.85 -10.07
CA ILE A 300 6.06 6.51 -10.67
C ILE A 300 6.04 5.10 -11.28
N ARG A 301 7.20 4.55 -11.62
CA ARG A 301 7.33 3.22 -12.23
C ARG A 301 7.36 2.10 -11.19
N PHE A 302 7.44 2.41 -9.89
CA PHE A 302 7.39 1.41 -8.85
C PHE A 302 5.95 0.99 -8.51
N PRO A 303 5.58 -0.30 -8.67
CA PRO A 303 4.20 -0.74 -8.48
C PRO A 303 3.62 -0.50 -7.07
N PHE A 304 4.45 -0.48 -6.02
CA PHE A 304 3.95 -0.23 -4.66
C PHE A 304 3.43 1.17 -4.44
N ILE A 305 3.91 2.16 -5.19
CA ILE A 305 3.60 3.58 -4.94
C ILE A 305 2.09 3.80 -5.03
N LEU A 306 1.42 3.12 -5.96
CA LEU A 306 -0.03 3.12 -6.13
C LEU A 306 -0.80 2.69 -4.88
N HIS A 307 -0.18 1.93 -3.98
CA HIS A 307 -0.81 1.41 -2.76
C HIS A 307 -0.08 1.77 -1.48
N SER A 308 0.86 2.71 -1.54
CA SER A 308 1.54 3.26 -0.37
C SER A 308 1.40 4.77 -0.32
N SER A 309 2.18 5.52 -1.10
CA SER A 309 2.25 6.98 -0.98
C SER A 309 1.26 7.70 -1.90
N TYR A 310 0.93 7.14 -3.07
CA TYR A 310 -0.02 7.79 -3.98
C TYR A 310 -1.40 8.11 -3.36
N PRO A 311 -2.06 7.19 -2.61
CA PRO A 311 -3.29 7.52 -1.91
C PRO A 311 -3.14 8.61 -0.84
N HIS A 312 -1.96 8.72 -0.21
CA HIS A 312 -1.62 9.79 0.72
C HIS A 312 -1.66 11.16 0.00
N GLU A 313 -1.03 11.25 -1.17
CA GLU A 313 -1.02 12.48 -1.98
C GLU A 313 -2.41 12.85 -2.50
N ILE A 314 -3.23 11.87 -2.90
CA ILE A 314 -4.62 12.11 -3.27
C ILE A 314 -5.39 12.67 -2.08
N LEU A 315 -5.24 12.06 -0.90
CA LEU A 315 -5.96 12.46 0.30
C LEU A 315 -5.62 13.88 0.77
N HIS A 316 -4.40 14.37 0.51
CA HIS A 316 -4.04 15.75 0.81
C HIS A 316 -4.93 16.80 0.12
N ASN A 317 -5.67 16.40 -0.92
CA ASN A 317 -6.64 17.30 -1.55
C ASN A 317 -7.80 17.66 -0.62
N TRP A 318 -8.20 16.78 0.30
CA TRP A 318 -9.15 17.11 1.37
C TRP A 318 -8.44 17.80 2.55
N TRP A 319 -7.27 17.27 2.96
CA TRP A 319 -6.52 17.76 4.12
C TRP A 319 -5.19 18.39 3.69
N GLY A 320 -5.01 19.68 3.95
CA GLY A 320 -3.80 20.42 3.62
C GLY A 320 -3.92 21.25 2.34
N ASN A 321 -4.64 20.77 1.32
CA ASN A 321 -4.82 21.53 0.07
C ASN A 321 -6.20 22.20 -0.06
N SER A 322 -7.23 21.76 0.67
CA SER A 322 -8.53 22.45 0.70
C SER A 322 -8.99 22.81 2.10
N VAL A 323 -8.79 21.95 3.10
CA VAL A 323 -8.80 22.38 4.50
C VAL A 323 -7.36 22.66 4.87
N PHE A 324 -6.98 23.93 4.88
CA PHE A 324 -5.61 24.36 5.09
C PHE A 324 -5.23 24.28 6.56
N VAL A 325 -3.95 24.12 6.83
CA VAL A 325 -3.41 24.05 8.19
C VAL A 325 -3.15 25.46 8.70
N ASP A 326 -3.51 25.70 9.96
CA ASP A 326 -2.97 26.81 10.75
C ASP A 326 -1.59 26.41 11.31
N TYR A 327 -0.55 26.53 10.48
CA TYR A 327 0.80 26.08 10.84
C TYR A 327 1.30 26.63 12.18
N PRO A 328 1.11 27.91 12.54
CA PRO A 328 1.49 28.45 13.84
C PRO A 328 0.99 27.67 15.05
N THR A 329 -0.14 26.95 14.95
CA THR A 329 -0.72 26.19 16.08
C THR A 329 -0.55 24.68 15.97
N GLY A 330 0.16 24.19 14.94
CA GLY A 330 0.52 22.77 14.79
C GLY A 330 -0.11 22.10 13.58
N ASN A 331 0.69 21.26 12.92
CA ASN A 331 0.26 20.54 11.72
C ASN A 331 -0.49 19.23 12.06
N TRP A 332 -1.81 19.31 12.13
CA TRP A 332 -2.70 18.14 12.31
C TRP A 332 -2.85 17.28 11.04
N CYS A 333 -2.61 17.87 9.87
CA CYS A 333 -2.91 17.28 8.58
C CYS A 333 -2.07 16.02 8.32
N GLU A 334 -0.75 16.07 8.53
CA GLU A 334 0.14 14.95 8.23
C GLU A 334 -0.25 13.66 8.93
N GLY A 335 -0.54 13.74 10.23
CA GLY A 335 -0.96 12.56 10.99
C GLY A 335 -2.35 12.06 10.63
N LEU A 336 -3.29 12.97 10.32
CA LEU A 336 -4.63 12.56 9.86
C LEU A 336 -4.56 11.89 8.48
N THR A 337 -3.79 12.45 7.54
CA THR A 337 -3.57 11.86 6.23
C THR A 337 -2.87 10.51 6.34
N ALA A 338 -1.81 10.39 7.14
CA ALA A 338 -1.15 9.12 7.40
C ALA A 338 -2.09 8.08 8.05
N TYR A 339 -3.03 8.52 8.89
CA TYR A 339 -4.03 7.62 9.49
C TYR A 339 -5.04 7.11 8.45
N LEU A 340 -5.56 8.01 7.62
CA LEU A 340 -6.63 7.72 6.66
C LEU A 340 -6.12 7.21 5.30
N ALA A 341 -4.81 7.20 5.06
CA ALA A 341 -4.19 6.59 3.89
C ALA A 341 -3.26 5.43 4.31
N ASP A 342 -2.09 5.73 4.88
CA ASP A 342 -1.05 4.73 5.12
C ASP A 342 -1.50 3.64 6.08
N HIS A 343 -2.03 4.02 7.26
CA HIS A 343 -2.56 3.07 8.23
C HIS A 343 -3.82 2.39 7.71
N LEU A 344 -4.76 3.15 7.13
CA LEU A 344 -6.02 2.59 6.63
C LEU A 344 -5.80 1.51 5.57
N ILE A 345 -4.87 1.68 4.64
CA ILE A 345 -4.55 0.67 3.62
C ILE A 345 -3.94 -0.58 4.27
N GLN A 346 -3.10 -0.41 5.30
CA GLN A 346 -2.60 -1.56 6.06
C GLN A 346 -3.71 -2.22 6.87
N GLU A 347 -4.67 -1.46 7.41
CA GLU A 347 -5.86 -1.99 8.10
C GLU A 347 -6.75 -2.80 7.14
N GLN A 348 -6.98 -2.32 5.92
CA GLN A 348 -7.66 -3.06 4.84
C GLN A 348 -6.96 -4.39 4.53
N ARG A 349 -5.63 -4.44 4.68
CA ARG A 349 -4.78 -5.62 4.45
C ARG A 349 -4.59 -6.49 5.71
N GLY A 350 -5.30 -6.20 6.81
CA GLY A 350 -5.16 -6.93 8.08
C GLY A 350 -3.86 -6.66 8.85
N ALA A 351 -3.09 -5.66 8.43
CA ALA A 351 -1.80 -5.27 9.01
C ALA A 351 -1.87 -4.01 9.89
N GLY A 352 -3.07 -3.51 10.21
CA GLY A 352 -3.26 -2.28 11.00
C GLY A 352 -2.60 -2.32 12.39
N VAL A 353 -2.70 -3.46 13.09
CA VAL A 353 -2.04 -3.68 14.41
C VAL A 353 -0.52 -3.57 14.27
N LYS A 354 0.04 -4.21 13.23
CA LYS A 354 1.48 -4.18 12.96
C LYS A 354 1.96 -2.75 12.65
N TYR A 355 1.16 -1.98 11.92
CA TYR A 355 1.46 -0.58 11.61
C TYR A 355 1.49 0.28 12.88
N ARG A 356 0.46 0.19 13.74
CA ARG A 356 0.43 0.91 15.02
C ARG A 356 1.61 0.55 15.93
N ARG A 357 1.92 -0.74 16.07
CA ARG A 357 3.11 -1.19 16.80
C ARG A 357 4.39 -0.55 16.25
N ALA A 358 4.57 -0.55 14.93
CA ALA A 358 5.74 0.04 14.30
C ALA A 358 5.82 1.57 14.55
N THR A 359 4.68 2.26 14.56
CA THR A 359 4.59 3.69 14.91
C THR A 359 5.04 3.93 16.36
N LEU A 360 4.53 3.16 17.33
CA LEU A 360 4.91 3.31 18.74
C LEU A 360 6.37 2.91 19.01
N GLN A 361 6.84 1.87 18.31
CA GLN A 361 8.25 1.48 18.32
C GLN A 361 9.13 2.63 17.83
N LYS A 362 8.77 3.28 16.72
CA LYS A 362 9.54 4.40 16.17
C LYS A 362 9.66 5.56 17.16
N TYR A 363 8.58 5.89 17.87
CA TYR A 363 8.63 6.89 18.94
C TYR A 363 9.56 6.46 20.08
N THR A 364 9.49 5.19 20.50
CA THR A 364 10.36 4.63 21.54
C THR A 364 11.84 4.63 21.15
N ASP A 365 12.15 4.33 19.88
CA ASP A 365 13.51 4.20 19.36
C ASP A 365 14.20 5.56 19.16
N TYR A 366 13.48 6.58 18.68
CA TYR A 366 14.08 7.85 18.26
C TYR A 366 13.84 9.03 19.20
N VAL A 367 12.71 9.06 19.94
CA VAL A 367 12.34 10.22 20.74
C VAL A 367 12.90 10.06 22.16
N LYS A 368 14.00 10.76 22.44
CA LYS A 368 14.59 10.91 23.78
C LYS A 368 14.02 12.16 24.47
N LYS A 369 14.11 12.24 25.81
CA LYS A 369 13.47 13.28 26.64
C LYS A 369 13.89 14.72 26.26
N ASP A 370 15.11 14.90 25.78
CA ASP A 370 15.70 16.17 25.35
C ASP A 370 15.29 16.61 23.92
N LYS A 371 14.71 15.70 23.13
CA LYS A 371 14.32 15.93 21.74
C LYS A 371 12.81 15.82 21.50
N ASP A 372 12.03 15.53 22.53
CA ASP A 372 10.58 15.44 22.45
C ASP A 372 9.91 16.82 22.51
N PHE A 373 8.77 16.98 21.83
CA PHE A 373 8.08 18.26 21.70
C PHE A 373 6.56 18.06 21.54
N PRO A 374 5.73 19.06 21.89
CA PRO A 374 4.27 18.99 21.72
C PRO A 374 3.86 19.08 20.24
N LEU A 375 2.68 18.55 19.89
CA LEU A 375 2.17 18.60 18.51
C LEU A 375 1.89 20.04 18.04
N SER A 376 1.62 20.95 18.97
CA SER A 376 1.46 22.38 18.68
C SER A 376 2.71 23.05 18.10
N GLU A 377 3.89 22.46 18.27
CA GLU A 377 5.16 22.91 17.69
C GLU A 377 5.50 22.21 16.37
N PHE A 378 4.79 21.15 15.99
CA PHE A 378 5.06 20.45 14.75
C PHE A 378 4.69 21.30 13.52
N ARG A 379 5.63 21.45 12.58
CA ARG A 379 5.43 22.14 11.29
C ARG A 379 5.60 21.20 10.11
N SER A 380 6.78 20.56 10.03
CA SER A 380 7.12 19.62 8.97
C SER A 380 8.18 18.62 9.43
N ARG A 381 8.32 17.53 8.69
CA ARG A 381 9.32 16.49 8.95
C ARG A 381 10.70 16.91 8.42
N HIS A 382 11.68 16.83 9.30
CA HIS A 382 13.10 17.06 8.97
C HIS A 382 14.06 16.06 9.64
N SER A 383 13.56 15.21 10.54
CA SER A 383 14.32 14.15 11.23
C SER A 383 13.43 12.97 11.62
N SER A 384 14.02 11.83 12.00
CA SER A 384 13.27 10.67 12.54
C SER A 384 12.45 11.00 13.79
N VAL A 385 12.91 11.95 14.61
CA VAL A 385 12.20 12.45 15.79
C VAL A 385 10.94 13.18 15.37
N THR A 386 11.08 14.14 14.47
CA THR A 386 9.93 14.95 14.00
C THR A 386 8.90 14.14 13.24
N GLU A 387 9.33 13.07 12.56
CA GLU A 387 8.43 12.09 11.96
C GLU A 387 7.69 11.28 13.02
N ALA A 388 8.39 10.77 14.04
CA ALA A 388 7.78 9.97 15.10
C ALA A 388 6.75 10.75 15.92
N VAL A 389 7.02 12.02 16.20
CA VAL A 389 6.10 12.93 16.89
C VAL A 389 5.02 13.42 15.93
N GLY A 390 5.37 14.17 14.89
CA GLY A 390 4.42 14.86 14.02
C GLY A 390 3.48 13.94 13.24
N TYR A 391 3.99 12.84 12.70
CA TYR A 391 3.15 11.84 12.03
C TYR A 391 2.64 10.81 13.03
N GLY A 392 3.56 10.20 13.80
CA GLY A 392 3.22 9.04 14.62
C GLY A 392 2.28 9.33 15.79
N LYS A 393 2.59 10.35 16.60
CA LYS A 393 1.74 10.75 17.74
C LYS A 393 0.41 11.33 17.27
N THR A 394 0.40 12.17 16.23
CA THR A 394 -0.83 12.70 15.63
C THR A 394 -1.73 11.60 15.05
N LEU A 395 -1.15 10.62 14.33
CA LEU A 395 -1.89 9.46 13.83
C LEU A 395 -2.56 8.69 14.98
N MET A 396 -1.82 8.45 16.06
CA MET A 396 -2.36 7.75 17.22
C MET A 396 -3.38 8.59 18.00
N LEU A 397 -3.29 9.92 18.00
CA LEU A 397 -4.32 10.82 18.53
C LEU A 397 -5.65 10.58 17.79
N PHE A 398 -5.67 10.59 16.46
CA PHE A 398 -6.89 10.32 15.69
C PHE A 398 -7.36 8.87 15.83
N HIS A 399 -6.42 7.93 16.00
CA HIS A 399 -6.77 6.55 16.29
C HIS A 399 -7.51 6.40 17.63
N MET A 400 -6.98 6.99 18.69
CA MET A 400 -7.61 6.99 20.02
C MET A 400 -8.94 7.74 19.99
N LEU A 401 -9.04 8.85 19.25
CA LEU A 401 -10.29 9.56 19.06
C LEU A 401 -11.36 8.67 18.42
N ARG A 402 -11.03 7.96 17.32
CA ARG A 402 -11.92 6.97 16.69
C ARG A 402 -12.35 5.89 17.68
N GLN A 403 -11.43 5.35 18.49
CA GLN A 403 -11.78 4.35 19.52
C GLN A 403 -12.73 4.92 20.57
N LYS A 404 -12.55 6.18 20.96
CA LYS A 404 -13.32 6.84 22.01
C LYS A 404 -14.77 7.11 21.62
N ILE A 405 -15.00 7.59 20.40
CA ILE A 405 -16.35 8.00 19.93
C ILE A 405 -17.01 6.99 18.99
N GLY A 406 -16.26 5.99 18.51
CA GLY A 406 -16.73 4.98 17.56
C GLY A 406 -16.67 5.43 16.10
N ASP A 407 -16.70 4.46 15.19
CA ASP A 407 -16.48 4.65 13.76
C ASP A 407 -17.51 5.61 13.12
N GLU A 408 -18.79 5.48 13.46
CA GLU A 408 -19.86 6.28 12.87
C GLU A 408 -19.70 7.78 13.18
N LEU A 409 -19.51 8.12 14.46
CA LEU A 409 -19.33 9.51 14.89
C LEU A 409 -18.00 10.07 14.40
N PHE A 410 -16.95 9.23 14.32
CA PHE A 410 -15.68 9.65 13.77
C PHE A 410 -15.79 10.04 12.29
N VAL A 411 -16.46 9.22 11.47
CA VAL A 411 -16.71 9.54 10.06
C VAL A 411 -17.56 10.79 9.92
N ARG A 412 -18.63 10.94 10.71
CA ARG A 412 -19.45 12.17 10.71
C ARG A 412 -18.64 13.41 11.12
N GLY A 413 -17.71 13.27 12.05
CA GLY A 413 -16.77 14.30 12.46
C GLY A 413 -15.89 14.77 11.31
N LEU A 414 -15.28 13.83 10.58
CA LEU A 414 -14.49 14.14 9.38
C LEU A 414 -15.32 14.88 8.32
N GLN A 415 -16.52 14.39 8.04
CA GLN A 415 -17.41 14.98 7.04
C GLN A 415 -17.86 16.40 7.43
N GLN A 416 -18.16 16.62 8.70
CA GLN A 416 -18.56 17.93 9.22
C GLN A 416 -17.37 18.91 9.22
N PHE A 417 -16.20 18.46 9.67
CA PHE A 417 -14.97 19.26 9.68
C PHE A 417 -14.61 19.71 8.26
N TYR A 418 -14.62 18.79 7.30
CA TYR A 418 -14.42 19.12 5.89
C TYR A 418 -15.45 20.14 5.39
N ARG A 419 -16.75 19.93 5.67
CA ARG A 419 -17.80 20.86 5.22
C ARG A 419 -17.64 22.28 5.79
N GLN A 420 -17.20 22.42 7.03
CA GLN A 420 -17.08 23.72 7.70
C GLN A 420 -15.82 24.50 7.30
N TYR A 421 -14.71 23.79 7.10
CA TYR A 421 -13.38 24.38 6.88
C TYR A 421 -12.82 24.23 5.47
N ARG A 422 -13.58 23.67 4.52
CA ARG A 422 -13.19 23.67 3.10
C ARG A 422 -12.95 25.11 2.62
N TYR A 423 -11.76 25.33 2.07
CA TYR A 423 -11.14 26.59 1.67
C TYR A 423 -10.89 27.59 2.82
N LYS A 424 -10.57 27.07 4.01
CA LYS A 424 -10.19 27.86 5.19
C LYS A 424 -9.00 27.20 5.90
N ARG A 425 -8.30 27.96 6.74
CA ARG A 425 -7.34 27.41 7.70
C ARG A 425 -8.06 26.84 8.92
N ALA A 426 -7.51 25.78 9.49
CA ALA A 426 -8.00 25.14 10.70
C ALA A 426 -6.84 24.73 11.62
N SER A 427 -7.08 24.82 12.93
CA SER A 427 -6.18 24.43 14.01
C SER A 427 -6.60 23.09 14.64
N PHE A 428 -5.78 22.56 15.55
CA PHE A 428 -6.20 21.43 16.40
C PHE A 428 -7.41 21.76 17.27
N SER A 429 -7.57 23.01 17.72
CA SER A 429 -8.72 23.46 18.51
C SER A 429 -10.02 23.40 17.71
N ASP A 430 -9.95 23.72 16.42
CA ASP A 430 -11.09 23.61 15.51
C ASP A 430 -11.51 22.15 15.32
N VAL A 431 -10.53 21.25 15.14
CA VAL A 431 -10.78 19.80 15.10
C VAL A 431 -11.45 19.35 16.41
N ALA A 432 -10.91 19.75 17.57
CA ALA A 432 -11.47 19.41 18.87
C ALA A 432 -12.93 19.88 19.02
N SER A 433 -13.23 21.12 18.62
CA SER A 433 -14.58 21.68 18.67
C SER A 433 -15.56 20.89 17.81
N VAL A 434 -15.22 20.62 16.55
CA VAL A 434 -16.12 19.90 15.63
C VAL A 434 -16.41 18.49 16.12
N PHE A 435 -15.39 17.77 16.60
CA PHE A 435 -15.59 16.43 17.12
C PHE A 435 -16.34 16.43 18.46
N SER A 436 -16.18 17.47 19.30
CA SER A 436 -16.93 17.61 20.54
C SER A 436 -18.43 17.80 20.25
N ASP A 437 -18.76 18.65 19.27
CA ASP A 437 -20.14 18.89 18.84
C ASP A 437 -20.79 17.62 18.28
N ILE A 438 -20.06 16.86 17.45
CA ILE A 438 -20.57 15.61 16.85
C ILE A 438 -20.72 14.49 17.87
N ALA A 439 -19.81 14.40 18.85
CA ALA A 439 -19.84 13.40 19.89
C ALA A 439 -20.74 13.77 21.09
N GLU A 440 -21.32 14.97 21.09
CA GLU A 440 -22.07 15.55 22.21
C GLU A 440 -21.30 15.42 23.55
N THR A 441 -19.97 15.53 23.49
CA THR A 441 -19.06 15.32 24.61
C THR A 441 -17.89 16.29 24.48
N ASP A 442 -17.53 17.00 25.55
CA ASP A 442 -16.37 17.89 25.53
C ASP A 442 -15.05 17.11 25.43
N LEU A 443 -14.37 17.23 24.28
CA LEU A 443 -13.09 16.60 24.00
C LEU A 443 -11.90 17.55 24.22
N SER A 444 -12.11 18.77 24.72
CA SER A 444 -11.06 19.77 24.88
C SER A 444 -9.90 19.24 25.75
N SER A 445 -10.22 18.57 26.86
CA SER A 445 -9.20 17.96 27.73
C SER A 445 -8.40 16.83 27.07
N PHE A 446 -9.03 16.07 26.16
CA PHE A 446 -8.36 15.02 25.39
C PHE A 446 -7.34 15.63 24.41
N PHE A 447 -7.75 16.67 23.67
CA PHE A 447 -6.86 17.36 22.74
C PHE A 447 -5.76 18.12 23.47
N GLU A 448 -6.06 18.83 24.56
CA GLU A 448 -5.07 19.53 25.37
C GLU A 448 -3.94 18.59 25.82
N GLN A 449 -4.30 17.42 26.38
CA GLN A 449 -3.34 16.42 26.81
C GLN A 449 -2.43 15.92 25.68
N TRP A 450 -2.98 15.66 24.49
CA TRP A 450 -2.20 15.04 23.42
C TRP A 450 -1.52 16.03 22.48
N VAL A 451 -2.03 17.26 22.39
CA VAL A 451 -1.50 18.31 21.50
C VAL A 451 -0.48 19.17 22.23
N GLN A 452 -0.75 19.61 23.45
CA GLN A 452 0.12 20.57 24.17
C GLN A 452 1.17 19.91 25.05
N ARG A 453 1.00 18.64 25.43
CA ARG A 453 1.92 17.95 26.34
C ARG A 453 2.94 17.09 25.56
N PRO A 454 4.26 17.27 25.74
CA PRO A 454 5.26 16.32 25.28
C PRO A 454 5.23 15.03 26.12
N GLY A 455 5.90 13.98 25.66
CA GLY A 455 5.97 12.69 26.34
C GLY A 455 4.86 11.70 25.94
N ALA A 456 4.99 10.50 26.50
CA ALA A 456 4.05 9.39 26.37
C ALA A 456 3.99 8.58 27.68
N PRO A 457 2.86 7.95 28.02
CA PRO A 457 2.76 7.07 29.17
C PRO A 457 3.59 5.79 28.96
N GLU A 458 4.01 5.17 30.06
CA GLU A 458 4.61 3.84 30.11
C GLU A 458 3.77 2.98 31.04
N LEU A 459 3.28 1.83 30.58
CA LEU A 459 2.35 0.99 31.34
C LEU A 459 3.00 -0.30 31.82
N ARG A 460 2.58 -0.78 32.99
CA ARG A 460 2.88 -2.14 33.46
C ARG A 460 1.70 -2.77 34.21
N ILE A 461 1.65 -4.10 34.21
CA ILE A 461 0.83 -4.87 35.15
C ILE A 461 1.59 -4.97 36.48
N ALA A 462 1.14 -4.26 37.51
CA ALA A 462 1.75 -4.30 38.84
C ALA A 462 1.37 -5.58 39.59
N THR A 463 0.07 -5.85 39.70
CA THR A 463 -0.46 -7.07 40.31
C THR A 463 -1.58 -7.66 39.48
N LEU A 464 -1.68 -8.98 39.47
CA LEU A 464 -2.76 -9.72 38.85
C LEU A 464 -3.03 -10.96 39.69
N GLU A 465 -4.26 -11.06 40.19
CA GLU A 465 -4.72 -12.18 41.00
C GLU A 465 -6.09 -12.64 40.48
N ALA A 466 -6.32 -13.95 40.47
CA ALA A 466 -7.62 -14.52 40.11
C ALA A 466 -7.99 -15.58 41.14
N VAL A 467 -9.19 -15.44 41.71
CA VAL A 467 -9.73 -16.37 42.70
C VAL A 467 -11.10 -16.87 42.23
N GLU A 468 -11.34 -18.16 42.41
CA GLU A 468 -12.65 -18.75 42.19
C GLU A 468 -13.60 -18.34 43.32
N LYS A 469 -14.80 -17.87 42.98
CA LYS A 469 -15.85 -17.51 43.94
C LYS A 469 -17.20 -18.04 43.46
N ALA A 470 -17.67 -19.09 44.11
CA ALA A 470 -18.90 -19.81 43.76
C ALA A 470 -18.88 -20.31 42.30
N ASP A 471 -19.70 -19.75 41.42
CA ASP A 471 -19.86 -20.12 40.01
C ASP A 471 -19.10 -19.20 39.04
N ARG A 472 -18.32 -18.24 39.55
CA ARG A 472 -17.56 -17.27 38.73
C ARG A 472 -16.13 -17.11 39.21
N TRP A 473 -15.29 -16.55 38.34
CA TRP A 473 -13.93 -16.14 38.68
C TRP A 473 -13.89 -14.64 38.96
N GLN A 474 -13.29 -14.25 40.08
CA GLN A 474 -13.02 -12.85 40.39
C GLN A 474 -11.54 -12.57 40.11
N MET A 475 -11.27 -11.68 39.18
CA MET A 475 -9.91 -11.26 38.81
C MET A 475 -9.66 -9.82 39.27
N THR A 476 -8.60 -9.61 40.04
CA THR A 476 -8.13 -8.28 40.46
C THR A 476 -6.87 -7.93 39.66
N LEU A 477 -6.93 -6.83 38.92
CA LEU A 477 -5.84 -6.33 38.08
C LEU A 477 -5.45 -4.92 38.55
N THR A 478 -4.17 -4.70 38.79
CA THR A 478 -3.61 -3.36 39.05
C THR A 478 -2.71 -2.95 37.90
N LEU A 479 -3.06 -1.85 37.24
CA LEU A 479 -2.27 -1.21 36.19
C LEU A 479 -1.56 0.02 36.75
N GLU A 480 -0.33 0.24 36.30
CA GLU A 480 0.47 1.40 36.67
C GLU A 480 1.03 2.13 35.46
N GLN A 481 1.09 3.46 35.58
CA GLN A 481 1.81 4.38 34.72
C GLN A 481 3.16 4.70 35.38
N ILE A 482 4.26 4.31 34.76
CA ILE A 482 5.61 4.37 35.38
C ILE A 482 6.50 5.50 34.85
N GLN A 483 6.04 6.24 33.84
CA GLN A 483 6.78 7.38 33.29
C GLN A 483 6.97 8.49 34.33
N ASP A 484 8.00 9.32 34.16
CA ASP A 484 8.18 10.57 34.93
C ASP A 484 7.01 11.55 34.75
N GLY A 485 6.78 12.42 35.74
CA GLY A 485 5.75 13.48 35.68
C GLY A 485 4.32 12.98 35.91
N ASP A 486 3.32 13.75 35.51
CA ASP A 486 1.91 13.47 35.83
C ASP A 486 1.34 12.24 35.10
N ALA A 487 0.25 11.69 35.62
CA ALA A 487 -0.50 10.66 34.91
C ALA A 487 -1.11 11.20 33.61
N PHE A 488 -1.21 10.35 32.60
CA PHE A 488 -2.08 10.58 31.45
C PHE A 488 -3.46 9.99 31.75
N VAL A 489 -4.50 10.62 31.24
CA VAL A 489 -5.85 10.07 31.20
C VAL A 489 -5.95 9.11 30.02
N LEU A 490 -6.19 7.84 30.30
CA LEU A 490 -6.15 6.74 29.34
C LEU A 490 -7.40 5.86 29.43
N ASP A 491 -7.88 5.41 28.28
CA ASP A 491 -8.84 4.31 28.15
C ASP A 491 -8.06 3.07 27.72
N VAL A 492 -7.69 2.20 28.66
CA VAL A 492 -6.74 1.09 28.43
C VAL A 492 -7.50 -0.19 28.06
N PRO A 493 -7.37 -0.72 26.83
CA PRO A 493 -8.02 -1.97 26.46
C PRO A 493 -7.31 -3.17 27.09
N VAL A 494 -8.07 -4.12 27.62
CA VAL A 494 -7.58 -5.36 28.23
C VAL A 494 -8.31 -6.55 27.63
N ALA A 495 -7.55 -7.52 27.13
CA ALA A 495 -8.05 -8.80 26.64
C ALA A 495 -7.69 -9.93 27.61
N ILE A 496 -8.66 -10.78 27.91
CA ILE A 496 -8.54 -11.87 28.87
C ILE A 496 -8.89 -13.16 28.15
N THR A 497 -7.93 -14.08 28.08
CA THR A 497 -8.15 -15.44 27.58
C THR A 497 -8.75 -16.27 28.71
N LEU A 498 -9.90 -16.86 28.45
CA LEU A 498 -10.62 -17.72 29.40
C LEU A 498 -10.49 -19.19 29.00
N GLU A 499 -10.48 -20.07 29.99
CA GLU A 499 -10.51 -21.51 29.78
C GLU A 499 -11.74 -21.93 28.97
N ASN A 500 -11.56 -22.85 28.02
CA ASN A 500 -12.59 -23.35 27.11
C ASN A 500 -13.30 -22.27 26.25
N SER A 501 -12.66 -21.12 26.01
CA SER A 501 -13.18 -20.08 25.13
C SER A 501 -12.20 -19.75 24.01
N ASP A 502 -12.66 -19.83 22.77
CA ASP A 502 -11.88 -19.44 21.59
C ASP A 502 -11.81 -17.90 21.41
N LYS A 503 -12.67 -17.15 22.12
CA LYS A 503 -12.74 -15.68 22.07
C LYS A 503 -12.25 -15.06 23.37
N ALA A 504 -11.47 -13.98 23.25
CA ALA A 504 -11.04 -13.20 24.40
C ALA A 504 -12.20 -12.37 24.99
N PHE A 505 -12.32 -12.35 26.32
CA PHE A 505 -13.13 -11.38 27.03
C PHE A 505 -12.42 -10.03 27.01
N GLN A 506 -13.11 -8.95 26.65
CA GLN A 506 -12.50 -7.63 26.48
C GLN A 506 -13.14 -6.59 27.40
N GLN A 507 -12.31 -5.73 27.98
CA GLN A 507 -12.73 -4.64 28.86
C GLN A 507 -11.86 -3.40 28.61
N ILE A 508 -12.47 -2.21 28.60
CA ILE A 508 -11.74 -0.94 28.63
C ILE A 508 -11.65 -0.46 30.08
N ILE A 509 -10.44 -0.13 30.54
CA ILE A 509 -10.16 0.36 31.89
C ILE A 509 -9.82 1.86 31.83
N PRO A 510 -10.70 2.75 32.33
CA PRO A 510 -10.38 4.17 32.42
C PRO A 510 -9.39 4.41 33.58
N MET A 511 -8.26 5.04 33.26
CA MET A 511 -7.16 5.32 34.16
C MET A 511 -6.84 6.82 34.14
N GLN A 512 -7.01 7.49 35.29
CA GLN A 512 -6.77 8.94 35.45
C GLN A 512 -5.62 9.24 36.42
N ALA A 513 -5.10 8.21 37.10
CA ALA A 513 -4.03 8.32 38.09
C ALA A 513 -2.88 7.38 37.74
N LYS A 514 -1.75 7.50 38.45
CA LYS A 514 -0.56 6.66 38.25
C LYS A 514 -0.80 5.18 38.52
N SER A 515 -1.79 4.84 39.34
CA SER A 515 -2.17 3.45 39.63
C SER A 515 -3.68 3.29 39.57
N LYS A 516 -4.15 2.17 39.02
CA LYS A 516 -5.57 1.83 38.90
C LYS A 516 -5.76 0.34 39.14
N THR A 517 -6.48 0.01 40.21
CA THR A 517 -6.94 -1.36 40.48
C THR A 517 -8.39 -1.51 40.02
N VAL A 518 -8.67 -2.61 39.32
CA VAL A 518 -10.02 -3.03 38.93
C VAL A 518 -10.28 -4.47 39.34
N THR A 519 -11.53 -4.77 39.64
CA THR A 519 -12.00 -6.13 39.90
C THR A 519 -13.01 -6.50 38.82
N LEU A 520 -12.76 -7.59 38.11
CA LEU A 520 -13.61 -8.10 37.04
C LEU A 520 -14.21 -9.45 37.45
N SER A 521 -15.48 -9.66 37.12
CA SER A 521 -16.14 -10.95 37.29
C SER A 521 -16.21 -11.65 35.94
N LEU A 522 -15.63 -12.85 35.88
CA LEU A 522 -15.42 -13.62 34.66
C LEU A 522 -16.22 -14.93 34.71
N PRO A 523 -16.77 -15.39 33.57
CA PRO A 523 -17.60 -16.59 33.51
C PRO A 523 -16.80 -17.89 33.58
N ALA A 524 -15.48 -17.83 33.41
CA ALA A 524 -14.58 -18.99 33.42
C ALA A 524 -13.19 -18.57 33.91
N ARG A 525 -12.32 -19.55 34.15
CA ARG A 525 -10.97 -19.34 34.67
C ARG A 525 -10.14 -18.48 33.71
N PRO A 526 -9.55 -17.36 34.14
CA PRO A 526 -8.61 -16.60 33.31
C PRO A 526 -7.28 -17.33 33.21
N LEU A 527 -6.80 -17.52 31.98
CA LEU A 527 -5.52 -18.18 31.68
C LEU A 527 -4.41 -17.17 31.34
N ARG A 528 -4.79 -16.04 30.73
CA ARG A 528 -3.87 -15.01 30.26
C ARG A 528 -4.56 -13.66 30.19
N VAL A 529 -3.84 -12.61 30.56
CA VAL A 529 -4.26 -11.21 30.43
C VAL A 529 -3.25 -10.48 29.55
N ASP A 530 -3.75 -9.80 28.52
CA ASP A 530 -2.99 -8.92 27.65
C ASP A 530 -3.56 -7.50 27.73
N VAL A 531 -2.72 -6.53 28.08
CA VAL A 531 -3.07 -5.11 28.16
C VAL A 531 -2.59 -4.42 26.89
N ASP A 532 -3.48 -3.64 26.28
CA ASP A 532 -3.27 -2.98 24.98
C ASP A 532 -2.71 -3.90 23.87
N PRO A 533 -3.29 -5.10 23.66
CA PRO A 533 -2.72 -6.10 22.75
C PRO A 533 -2.77 -5.72 21.26
N GLU A 534 -3.57 -4.70 20.92
CA GLU A 534 -3.72 -4.20 19.55
C GLU A 534 -3.03 -2.85 19.33
N PHE A 535 -2.26 -2.37 20.32
CA PHE A 535 -1.53 -1.11 20.28
C PHE A 535 -2.45 0.07 19.94
N ASP A 536 -3.59 0.16 20.62
CA ASP A 536 -4.60 1.20 20.42
C ASP A 536 -4.29 2.47 21.22
N VAL A 537 -3.44 2.38 22.26
CA VAL A 537 -3.04 3.52 23.10
C VAL A 537 -1.71 4.11 22.64
N PHE A 538 -1.62 5.43 22.47
CA PHE A 538 -0.33 6.09 22.30
C PHE A 538 0.47 6.01 23.61
N ARG A 539 1.55 5.24 23.58
CA ARG A 539 2.42 5.00 24.73
C ARG A 539 3.84 4.69 24.28
N ARG A 540 4.80 4.87 25.17
CA ARG A 540 6.15 4.35 24.97
C ARG A 540 6.11 2.84 25.21
N LEU A 541 6.62 2.08 24.26
CA LEU A 541 6.66 0.62 24.37
C LEU A 541 7.81 0.22 25.29
N HIS A 542 7.58 -0.75 26.16
CA HIS A 542 8.69 -1.41 26.83
C HIS A 542 9.47 -2.26 25.82
N ARG A 543 10.79 -2.39 25.99
CA ARG A 543 11.66 -3.11 25.04
C ARG A 543 11.25 -4.56 24.79
N ASN A 544 10.71 -5.22 25.81
CA ASN A 544 10.17 -6.59 25.70
C ASN A 544 8.85 -6.71 24.93
N GLU A 545 8.23 -5.60 24.54
CA GLU A 545 7.07 -5.58 23.65
C GLU A 545 7.47 -5.52 22.16
N ILE A 546 8.76 -5.32 21.91
CA ILE A 546 9.34 -5.18 20.58
C ILE A 546 10.30 -6.36 20.36
N PRO A 547 10.19 -7.09 19.25
CA PRO A 547 11.14 -8.17 18.98
C PRO A 547 12.56 -7.62 18.79
N PRO A 548 13.60 -8.32 19.29
CA PRO A 548 14.97 -7.91 19.01
C PRO A 548 15.21 -8.01 17.50
N ALA A 549 15.84 -7.00 16.90
CA ALA A 549 15.98 -6.90 15.45
C ALA A 549 17.32 -6.29 15.08
N LEU A 550 17.77 -6.54 13.85
CA LEU A 550 19.05 -6.03 13.34
C LEU A 550 19.16 -4.50 13.36
N SER A 551 18.05 -3.77 13.22
CA SER A 551 18.04 -2.31 13.30
C SER A 551 18.43 -1.80 14.68
N GLN A 552 18.14 -2.54 15.74
CA GLN A 552 18.56 -2.20 17.11
C GLN A 552 20.07 -2.38 17.26
N MET A 553 20.64 -3.39 16.58
CA MET A 553 22.07 -3.64 16.56
C MET A 553 22.83 -2.55 15.80
N PHE A 554 22.41 -2.24 14.57
CA PHE A 554 23.06 -1.24 13.71
C PHE A 554 22.78 0.21 14.14
N GLY A 555 21.72 0.46 14.90
CA GLY A 555 21.31 1.79 15.37
C GLY A 555 21.78 2.14 16.78
N ALA A 556 22.48 1.23 17.47
CA ALA A 556 22.96 1.47 18.82
C ALA A 556 24.13 2.48 18.84
N GLU A 557 24.14 3.38 19.82
CA GLU A 557 25.20 4.39 19.97
C GLU A 557 26.55 3.76 20.39
N GLN A 558 26.49 2.63 21.10
CA GLN A 558 27.64 1.86 21.60
C GLN A 558 27.50 0.40 21.15
N VAL A 559 28.47 -0.08 20.39
CA VAL A 559 28.48 -1.42 19.79
C VAL A 559 29.82 -2.10 20.04
N VAL A 560 29.80 -3.37 20.42
CA VAL A 560 30.99 -4.23 20.50
C VAL A 560 30.87 -5.36 19.49
N LEU A 561 31.88 -5.50 18.64
CA LEU A 561 32.06 -6.60 17.70
C LEU A 561 33.05 -7.59 18.31
N VAL A 562 32.58 -8.79 18.62
CA VAL A 562 33.34 -9.85 19.29
C VAL A 562 33.76 -10.90 18.25
N LEU A 563 35.03 -10.89 17.87
CA LEU A 563 35.62 -11.80 16.89
C LEU A 563 36.03 -13.13 17.54
N PRO A 564 35.88 -14.27 16.86
CA PRO A 564 36.20 -15.59 17.41
C PRO A 564 37.70 -15.87 17.33
N ALA A 565 38.44 -15.79 18.43
CA ALA A 565 39.91 -16.00 18.44
C ALA A 565 40.34 -17.41 18.01
N SER A 566 39.45 -18.39 18.15
CA SER A 566 39.67 -19.80 17.81
C SER A 566 39.32 -20.17 16.36
N ALA A 567 38.79 -19.23 15.56
CA ALA A 567 38.41 -19.50 14.18
C ALA A 567 39.63 -19.70 13.27
N GLU A 568 39.43 -20.42 12.16
CA GLU A 568 40.46 -20.57 11.13
C GLU A 568 40.89 -19.20 10.57
N ASN A 569 42.18 -19.07 10.22
CA ASN A 569 42.77 -17.79 9.83
C ASN A 569 42.03 -17.06 8.70
N GLU A 570 41.58 -17.79 7.68
CA GLU A 570 40.85 -17.21 6.53
C GLU A 570 39.48 -16.67 6.95
N VAL A 571 38.77 -17.41 7.81
CA VAL A 571 37.47 -17.01 8.36
C VAL A 571 37.63 -15.80 9.30
N LEU A 572 38.65 -15.82 10.16
CA LEU A 572 38.93 -14.73 11.10
C LEU A 572 39.31 -13.43 10.36
N GLN A 573 40.16 -13.52 9.33
CA GLN A 573 40.50 -12.37 8.48
C GLN A 573 39.28 -11.81 7.76
N GLY A 574 38.38 -12.67 7.29
CA GLY A 574 37.13 -12.26 6.69
C GLY A 574 36.22 -11.51 7.67
N TYR A 575 36.07 -11.98 8.91
CA TYR A 575 35.30 -11.27 9.94
C TYR A 575 35.94 -9.94 10.35
N GLN A 576 37.27 -9.90 10.46
CA GLN A 576 38.00 -8.66 10.70
C GLN A 576 37.69 -7.62 9.60
N ALA A 577 37.65 -8.05 8.33
CA ALA A 577 37.29 -7.18 7.22
C ALA A 577 35.85 -6.65 7.31
N ILE A 578 34.87 -7.47 7.72
CA ILE A 578 33.50 -7.00 7.99
C ILE A 578 33.51 -5.96 9.11
N ALA A 579 34.20 -6.24 10.23
CA ALA A 579 34.26 -5.33 11.36
C ALA A 579 34.88 -3.97 10.98
N ASP A 580 35.94 -3.98 10.18
CA ASP A 580 36.59 -2.77 9.67
C ASP A 580 35.73 -1.97 8.69
N ASP A 581 34.96 -2.64 7.83
CA ASP A 581 34.01 -2.01 6.92
C ASP A 581 32.87 -1.32 7.69
N TRP A 582 32.30 -2.01 8.68
CA TRP A 582 31.25 -1.47 9.53
C TRP A 582 31.73 -0.31 10.39
N ARG A 583 32.94 -0.39 10.96
CA ARG A 583 33.56 0.70 11.71
C ARG A 583 33.76 1.97 10.87
N LYS A 584 33.97 1.85 9.55
CA LYS A 584 34.12 3.01 8.64
C LYS A 584 32.78 3.59 8.18
N SER A 585 31.76 2.76 8.04
CA SER A 585 30.49 3.10 7.37
C SER A 585 29.34 3.42 8.32
N GLN A 586 29.42 3.05 9.60
CA GLN A 586 28.32 3.22 10.56
C GLN A 586 28.56 4.40 11.51
N ARG A 587 27.46 5.05 11.93
CA ARG A 587 27.46 6.12 12.93
C ARG A 587 27.35 5.51 14.32
N GLY A 588 28.30 5.78 15.21
CA GLY A 588 28.32 5.27 16.60
C GLY A 588 29.74 4.90 17.04
N HIS A 589 29.92 4.55 18.32
CA HIS A 589 31.19 4.04 18.81
C HIS A 589 31.22 2.51 18.65
N ILE A 590 32.02 2.03 17.70
CA ILE A 590 32.22 0.60 17.43
C ILE A 590 33.57 0.17 17.99
N GLU A 591 33.51 -0.68 19.00
CA GLU A 591 34.65 -1.37 19.59
C GLU A 591 34.78 -2.76 18.95
N VAL A 592 36.00 -3.17 18.60
CA VAL A 592 36.29 -4.49 18.02
C VAL A 592 37.26 -5.20 18.94
N VAL A 593 36.88 -6.38 19.42
CA VAL A 593 37.65 -7.19 20.37
C VAL A 593 37.58 -8.66 19.98
N HIS A 594 38.55 -9.44 20.40
CA HIS A 594 38.47 -10.89 20.35
C HIS A 594 37.72 -11.44 21.57
N ASP A 595 37.01 -12.56 21.40
CA ASP A 595 36.29 -13.23 22.48
C ASP A 595 37.22 -13.68 23.64
N SER A 596 38.50 -13.91 23.37
CA SER A 596 39.54 -14.20 24.36
C SER A 596 39.93 -13.01 25.24
N GLU A 597 39.63 -11.78 24.81
CA GLU A 597 40.00 -10.53 25.52
C GLU A 597 38.92 -10.06 26.50
N LEU A 598 37.73 -10.65 26.43
CA LEU A 598 36.62 -10.34 27.34
C LEU A 598 36.59 -11.31 28.51
N ASP A 599 36.13 -10.86 29.68
CA ASP A 599 35.76 -11.76 30.79
C ASP A 599 34.27 -12.12 30.76
N GLY A 600 33.44 -11.25 30.15
CA GLY A 600 32.00 -11.41 29.97
C GLY A 600 31.48 -10.49 28.88
N LEU A 601 30.23 -10.71 28.43
CA LEU A 601 29.59 -9.81 27.48
C LEU A 601 29.16 -8.51 28.19
N PRO A 602 29.35 -7.33 27.57
CA PRO A 602 28.89 -6.07 28.15
C PRO A 602 27.36 -5.99 28.19
N GLU A 603 26.83 -5.32 29.21
CA GLU A 603 25.40 -5.18 29.47
C GLU A 603 24.84 -3.83 29.03
N ASP A 604 25.71 -2.87 28.76
CA ASP A 604 25.43 -1.48 28.41
C ASP A 604 25.71 -1.15 26.94
N LYS A 605 25.93 -2.18 26.11
CA LYS A 605 26.28 -2.07 24.69
C LYS A 605 25.53 -3.12 23.87
N ALA A 606 25.31 -2.82 22.58
CA ALA A 606 24.88 -3.85 21.64
C ALA A 606 26.07 -4.76 21.29
N VAL A 607 25.87 -6.07 21.30
CA VAL A 607 26.96 -7.06 21.14
C VAL A 607 26.76 -7.89 19.88
N TRP A 608 27.70 -7.81 18.94
CA TRP A 608 27.76 -8.72 17.80
C TRP A 608 28.77 -9.83 18.06
N LEU A 609 28.31 -11.07 18.06
CA LEU A 609 29.14 -12.26 18.07
C LEU A 609 29.40 -12.69 16.63
N PHE A 610 30.67 -12.87 16.28
CA PHE A 610 31.07 -13.40 14.98
C PHE A 610 31.51 -14.86 15.10
N GLY A 611 31.13 -15.69 14.14
CA GLY A 611 31.54 -17.10 14.04
C GLY A 611 30.74 -18.09 14.87
N PHE A 612 30.79 -19.35 14.46
CA PHE A 612 30.20 -20.47 15.22
C PHE A 612 31.11 -20.90 16.40
N GLU A 613 32.37 -20.50 16.34
CA GLU A 613 33.45 -20.82 17.26
C GLU A 613 33.53 -19.83 18.45
N ASN A 614 32.71 -18.77 18.40
CA ASN A 614 32.70 -17.72 19.41
C ASN A 614 32.40 -18.27 20.81
N ARG A 615 33.27 -17.99 21.79
CA ARG A 615 33.14 -18.48 23.17
C ARG A 615 31.81 -18.11 23.83
N TYR A 616 31.19 -17.01 23.39
CA TYR A 616 29.93 -16.51 23.95
C TYR A 616 28.68 -16.97 23.20
N LEU A 617 28.79 -17.89 22.24
CA LEU A 617 27.63 -18.43 21.53
C LEU A 617 26.60 -19.04 22.50
N THR A 618 27.04 -19.69 23.58
CA THR A 618 26.16 -20.23 24.62
C THR A 618 25.33 -19.15 25.33
N ALA A 619 25.87 -17.94 25.50
CA ALA A 619 25.12 -16.83 26.09
C ALA A 619 23.97 -16.39 25.18
N LEU A 620 24.19 -16.36 23.86
CA LEU A 620 23.13 -16.12 22.88
C LEU A 620 22.09 -17.25 22.89
N GLN A 621 22.52 -18.52 22.96
CA GLN A 621 21.62 -19.67 23.03
C GLN A 621 20.65 -19.52 24.22
N GLN A 622 21.18 -19.20 25.40
CA GLN A 622 20.39 -18.95 26.60
C GLN A 622 19.43 -17.75 26.42
N ALA A 623 19.93 -16.63 25.90
CA ALA A 623 19.14 -15.43 25.62
C ALA A 623 18.03 -15.65 24.58
N SER A 624 18.17 -16.69 23.75
CA SER A 624 17.21 -17.05 22.70
C SER A 624 16.29 -18.22 23.05
N SER A 625 16.39 -18.76 24.27
CA SER A 625 15.69 -19.99 24.69
C SER A 625 14.16 -19.91 24.68
N ASP A 626 13.59 -18.70 24.74
CA ASP A 626 12.14 -18.46 24.63
C ASP A 626 11.64 -18.40 23.17
N TYR A 627 12.55 -18.42 22.20
CA TYR A 627 12.22 -18.45 20.78
C TYR A 627 12.30 -19.88 20.22
N ASP A 628 11.63 -20.14 19.10
CA ASP A 628 11.71 -21.44 18.41
C ASP A 628 13.00 -21.55 17.61
N ILE A 629 14.11 -21.61 18.34
CA ILE A 629 15.47 -21.80 17.83
C ILE A 629 16.16 -22.90 18.64
N ASP A 630 16.83 -23.80 17.94
CA ASP A 630 17.56 -24.93 18.53
C ASP A 630 18.94 -25.00 17.88
N PHE A 631 19.98 -24.77 18.67
CA PHE A 631 21.36 -24.79 18.24
C PHE A 631 21.93 -26.20 18.43
N ARG A 632 22.40 -26.81 17.35
CA ARG A 632 23.09 -28.11 17.34
C ARG A 632 24.46 -27.96 16.69
N ASP A 633 25.31 -28.97 16.84
CA ASP A 633 26.72 -28.90 16.44
C ASP A 633 26.93 -28.56 14.95
N GLU A 634 26.17 -29.18 14.04
CA GLU A 634 26.31 -28.97 12.59
C GLU A 634 25.18 -28.13 11.98
N GLN A 635 24.15 -27.78 12.77
CA GLN A 635 22.95 -27.13 12.26
C GLN A 635 22.27 -26.23 13.31
N ILE A 636 21.54 -25.23 12.83
CA ILE A 636 20.62 -24.44 13.66
C ILE A 636 19.22 -24.65 13.09
N ARG A 637 18.28 -25.07 13.93
CA ARG A 637 16.86 -25.15 13.55
C ARG A 637 16.16 -23.88 14.00
N ILE A 638 15.47 -23.21 13.08
CA ILE A 638 14.61 -22.06 13.39
C ILE A 638 13.20 -22.38 12.87
N GLY A 639 12.22 -22.49 13.77
CA GLY A 639 10.89 -22.93 13.37
C GLY A 639 10.93 -24.34 12.78
N LYS A 640 10.30 -24.48 11.60
CA LYS A 640 10.35 -25.72 10.80
C LYS A 640 11.61 -25.82 9.91
N GLN A 641 12.42 -24.76 9.82
CA GLN A 641 13.56 -24.70 8.92
C GLN A 641 14.83 -25.22 9.61
N THR A 642 15.55 -26.12 8.94
CA THR A 642 16.90 -26.56 9.37
C THR A 642 17.94 -25.86 8.52
N LEU A 643 18.91 -25.20 9.16
CA LEU A 643 19.99 -24.46 8.53
C LEU A 643 21.32 -25.15 8.85
N LEU A 644 21.95 -25.75 7.84
CA LEU A 644 23.26 -26.38 7.98
C LEU A 644 24.37 -25.33 8.01
N ARG A 645 25.30 -25.41 8.98
CA ARG A 645 26.38 -24.43 9.17
C ARG A 645 27.34 -24.37 7.98
N GLN A 646 27.57 -25.51 7.33
CA GLN A 646 28.45 -25.62 6.16
C GLN A 646 27.85 -25.01 4.88
N GLU A 647 26.52 -24.91 4.81
CA GLU A 647 25.84 -24.38 3.61
C GLU A 647 25.35 -22.94 3.77
N HIS A 648 25.11 -22.50 5.01
CA HIS A 648 24.40 -21.25 5.27
C HIS A 648 25.20 -20.28 6.12
N SER A 649 25.15 -19.00 5.73
CA SER A 649 25.49 -17.89 6.62
C SER A 649 24.26 -17.55 7.46
N ILE A 650 24.37 -17.66 8.78
CA ILE A 650 23.25 -17.54 9.73
C ILE A 650 23.42 -16.27 10.56
N ILE A 651 22.34 -15.50 10.62
CA ILE A 651 22.26 -14.27 11.41
C ILE A 651 21.05 -14.39 12.31
N THR A 652 21.21 -14.10 13.60
CA THR A 652 20.08 -14.06 14.54
C THR A 652 20.34 -13.08 15.67
N THR A 653 19.29 -12.50 16.22
CA THR A 653 19.36 -11.61 17.39
C THR A 653 18.62 -12.22 18.57
N ALA A 654 19.03 -11.83 19.77
CA ALA A 654 18.34 -12.06 21.02
C ALA A 654 18.41 -10.80 21.89
N ARG A 655 17.51 -10.71 22.86
CA ARG A 655 17.51 -9.63 23.85
C ARG A 655 18.67 -9.87 24.82
N ASN A 656 19.39 -8.83 25.25
CA ASN A 656 20.37 -9.03 26.32
C ASN A 656 19.59 -9.38 27.62
N PRO A 657 19.89 -10.51 28.28
CA PRO A 657 19.12 -11.00 29.42
C PRO A 657 19.25 -10.10 30.66
N ASN A 658 20.35 -9.35 30.77
CA ASN A 658 20.63 -8.49 31.93
C ASN A 658 20.18 -7.05 31.69
N ASN A 659 20.04 -6.63 30.42
CA ASN A 659 19.55 -5.29 30.08
C ASN A 659 18.73 -5.29 28.79
N ALA A 660 17.41 -5.08 28.92
CA ALA A 660 16.50 -5.15 27.78
C ALA A 660 16.67 -4.03 26.74
N ASP A 661 17.38 -2.94 27.07
CA ASP A 661 17.69 -1.87 26.11
C ASP A 661 18.70 -2.31 25.04
N PHE A 662 19.48 -3.35 25.31
CA PHE A 662 20.49 -3.86 24.39
C PHE A 662 20.13 -5.24 23.83
N SER A 663 20.84 -5.64 22.79
CA SER A 663 20.63 -6.91 22.10
C SER A 663 21.96 -7.58 21.78
N ILE A 664 21.91 -8.90 21.65
CA ILE A 664 23.03 -9.75 21.26
C ILE A 664 22.71 -10.29 19.88
N GLY A 665 23.58 -10.07 18.90
CA GLY A 665 23.47 -10.57 17.54
C GLY A 665 24.52 -11.62 17.24
N LEU A 666 24.21 -12.56 16.35
CA LEU A 666 25.15 -13.51 15.75
C LEU A 666 25.28 -13.19 14.27
N LEU A 667 26.52 -13.19 13.77
CA LEU A 667 26.85 -13.32 12.37
C LEU A 667 27.83 -14.48 12.22
N ALA A 668 27.33 -15.63 11.77
CA ALA A 668 28.12 -16.85 11.64
C ALA A 668 28.06 -17.41 10.21
N THR A 669 29.22 -17.63 9.61
CA THR A 669 29.43 -18.23 8.29
C THR A 669 30.77 -18.94 8.27
N MET A 670 30.79 -20.14 7.68
CA MET A 670 32.03 -20.88 7.39
C MET A 670 32.57 -20.58 5.98
N ASN A 671 31.88 -19.72 5.21
CA ASN A 671 32.25 -19.34 3.86
C ASN A 671 32.83 -17.91 3.83
N PRO A 672 34.17 -17.75 3.72
CA PRO A 672 34.81 -16.43 3.59
C PRO A 672 34.38 -15.66 2.35
N ALA A 673 34.07 -16.36 1.24
CA ALA A 673 33.68 -15.71 -0.02
C ALA A 673 32.35 -14.95 0.10
N ALA A 674 31.46 -15.39 0.99
CA ALA A 674 30.18 -14.72 1.25
C ALA A 674 30.29 -13.42 2.06
N MET A 675 31.39 -13.24 2.83
CA MET A 675 31.53 -12.17 3.82
C MET A 675 31.44 -10.74 3.25
N PRO A 676 32.08 -10.39 2.12
CA PRO A 676 31.92 -9.07 1.50
C PRO A 676 30.48 -8.77 1.08
N GLY A 677 29.77 -9.78 0.58
CA GLY A 677 28.35 -9.67 0.22
C GLY A 677 27.47 -9.47 1.45
N LEU A 678 27.74 -10.17 2.56
CA LEU A 678 27.01 -10.04 3.81
C LEU A 678 27.21 -8.67 4.45
N ALA A 679 28.45 -8.17 4.52
CA ALA A 679 28.77 -6.85 5.08
C ALA A 679 27.94 -5.73 4.43
N ARG A 680 27.86 -5.77 3.09
CA ARG A 680 27.08 -4.83 2.28
C ARG A 680 25.56 -5.03 2.41
N LYS A 681 25.08 -6.27 2.48
CA LYS A 681 23.63 -6.57 2.46
C LYS A 681 22.97 -6.37 3.82
N LEU A 682 23.60 -6.78 4.93
CA LEU A 682 22.97 -6.86 6.25
C LEU A 682 22.35 -5.54 6.78
N PRO A 683 22.95 -4.35 6.58
CA PRO A 683 22.34 -3.08 6.98
C PRO A 683 20.94 -2.85 6.37
N HIS A 684 20.65 -3.43 5.21
CA HIS A 684 19.36 -3.31 4.54
C HIS A 684 18.28 -4.26 5.11
N TYR A 685 18.62 -5.15 6.05
CA TYR A 685 17.72 -6.14 6.66
C TYR A 685 17.30 -5.78 8.11
N GLY A 686 17.42 -4.49 8.50
CA GLY A 686 17.21 -4.04 9.88
C GLY A 686 15.93 -4.53 10.58
N LYS A 687 14.81 -4.70 9.88
CA LYS A 687 13.55 -5.14 10.50
C LYS A 687 13.53 -6.62 10.94
N TYR A 688 14.47 -7.46 10.52
CA TYR A 688 14.43 -8.89 10.79
C TYR A 688 15.20 -9.24 12.08
N SER A 689 14.77 -10.31 12.74
CA SER A 689 15.46 -10.87 13.91
C SER A 689 16.42 -11.98 13.51
N TYR A 690 16.10 -12.73 12.45
CA TYR A 690 16.96 -13.78 11.93
C TYR A 690 16.95 -13.81 10.41
N LEU A 691 18.07 -14.24 9.82
CA LEU A 691 18.31 -14.40 8.39
C LEU A 691 19.17 -15.65 8.15
N ALA A 692 18.99 -16.26 6.99
CA ALA A 692 19.95 -17.20 6.43
C ALA A 692 20.24 -16.84 4.97
N PHE A 693 21.51 -16.94 4.58
CA PHE A 693 21.97 -16.77 3.21
C PHE A 693 22.66 -18.03 2.71
N LYS A 694 22.67 -18.25 1.39
CA LYS A 694 23.37 -19.37 0.74
C LYS A 694 24.26 -18.85 -0.40
N GLY A 695 25.39 -19.51 -0.63
CA GLY A 695 26.33 -19.25 -1.72
C GLY A 695 27.33 -18.11 -1.47
N ASP A 696 28.31 -18.00 -2.37
CA ASP A 696 29.41 -17.01 -2.31
C ASP A 696 28.91 -15.58 -2.56
N GLU A 697 27.90 -15.42 -3.41
CA GLU A 697 27.13 -14.19 -3.53
C GLU A 697 25.85 -14.36 -2.69
N PRO A 698 25.85 -13.96 -1.41
CA PRO A 698 24.89 -14.42 -0.43
C PRO A 698 23.45 -14.09 -0.85
N GLU A 699 22.70 -15.11 -1.26
CA GLU A 699 21.29 -15.00 -1.61
C GLU A 699 20.42 -15.26 -0.38
N ASN A 700 19.42 -14.41 -0.13
CA ASN A 700 18.56 -14.55 1.04
C ASN A 700 17.68 -15.79 0.91
N PHE A 701 17.97 -16.81 1.71
CA PHE A 701 17.25 -18.08 1.71
C PHE A 701 16.10 -18.09 2.72
N PHE A 702 16.31 -17.51 3.91
CA PHE A 702 15.34 -17.54 4.99
C PHE A 702 15.38 -16.24 5.81
N LYS A 703 14.24 -15.80 6.35
CA LYS A 703 14.15 -14.60 7.20
C LYS A 703 12.89 -14.56 8.02
N GLY A 704 12.94 -13.87 9.15
CA GLY A 704 11.75 -13.59 9.96
C GLY A 704 12.01 -12.69 11.14
N GLN A 705 10.97 -12.51 11.97
CA GLN A 705 11.02 -11.77 13.22
C GLN A 705 10.65 -12.71 14.35
N TRP A 706 11.30 -12.56 15.50
CA TRP A 706 10.88 -13.24 16.72
C TRP A 706 9.53 -12.69 17.20
N PRO A 707 8.74 -13.49 17.96
CA PRO A 707 7.65 -12.93 18.74
C PRO A 707 8.20 -12.03 19.85
N ALA A 708 7.42 -11.05 20.30
CA ALA A 708 7.72 -10.36 21.54
C ALA A 708 7.46 -11.30 22.72
N VAL A 709 8.42 -11.43 23.62
CA VAL A 709 8.36 -12.29 24.81
C VAL A 709 8.58 -11.43 26.06
N HIS A 710 8.01 -11.84 27.21
CA HIS A 710 8.15 -11.12 28.49
C HIS A 710 7.65 -9.67 28.49
N SER A 711 6.59 -9.38 27.72
CA SER A 711 5.93 -8.07 27.79
C SER A 711 5.45 -7.80 29.23
N PRO A 712 5.73 -6.61 29.81
CA PRO A 712 5.19 -6.22 31.12
C PRO A 712 3.68 -6.00 31.10
N LEU A 713 3.06 -6.05 29.92
CA LEU A 713 1.63 -5.94 29.66
C LEU A 713 0.99 -7.28 29.32
N THR A 714 1.73 -8.39 29.44
CA THR A 714 1.20 -9.75 29.31
C THR A 714 1.49 -10.53 30.57
N ARG A 715 0.46 -11.14 31.16
CA ARG A 715 0.64 -12.04 32.31
C ARG A 715 -0.13 -13.35 32.09
N ARG A 716 0.57 -14.46 32.24
CA ARG A 716 -0.01 -15.82 32.21
C ARG A 716 -0.29 -16.26 33.64
N LEU A 717 -1.46 -16.87 33.85
CA LEU A 717 -1.93 -17.35 35.15
C LEU A 717 -1.88 -18.89 35.26
N ALA A 718 -1.54 -19.60 34.18
CA ALA A 718 -1.37 -21.05 34.14
C ALA A 718 -0.21 -21.45 33.21
N ASP A 719 0.45 -22.58 33.53
CA ASP A 719 1.63 -23.06 32.80
C ASP A 719 1.27 -23.66 31.42
N LYS A 720 1.97 -23.16 30.41
CA LYS A 720 2.14 -23.65 29.02
C LYS A 720 0.95 -23.71 28.05
N ASN A 721 -0.33 -23.70 28.46
CA ASN A 721 -1.46 -23.84 27.50
C ASN A 721 -2.12 -22.54 26.99
N GLY A 722 -1.54 -21.35 27.23
CA GLY A 722 -2.21 -20.07 26.95
C GLY A 722 -1.84 -19.41 25.61
N ALA A 723 -2.15 -20.04 24.47
CA ALA A 723 -2.25 -19.27 23.23
C ALA A 723 -3.30 -18.15 23.45
N ALA A 724 -3.04 -16.94 22.94
CA ALA A 724 -4.01 -15.86 23.09
C ALA A 724 -5.30 -16.24 22.35
N ALA A 725 -6.44 -16.14 23.04
CA ALA A 725 -7.74 -16.35 22.39
C ALA A 725 -7.95 -15.33 21.26
N ALA A 726 -8.75 -15.70 20.26
CA ALA A 726 -9.03 -14.85 19.13
C ALA A 726 -9.75 -13.57 19.57
N ARG A 727 -9.35 -12.44 18.99
CA ARG A 727 -10.04 -11.15 19.15
C ARG A 727 -10.92 -10.90 17.92
N PRO A 728 -12.07 -10.23 18.07
CA PRO A 728 -12.84 -9.77 16.93
C PRO A 728 -11.97 -8.89 16.04
N GLY A 729 -11.88 -9.20 14.75
CA GLY A 729 -11.17 -8.35 13.80
C GLY A 729 -11.86 -6.99 13.66
N ARG A 730 -11.08 -5.90 13.69
CA ARG A 730 -11.56 -4.55 13.38
C ARG A 730 -11.79 -4.42 11.88
N LYS A 731 -12.96 -3.93 11.48
CA LYS A 731 -13.22 -3.55 10.08
C LYS A 731 -12.46 -2.27 9.74
N ALA A 732 -11.90 -2.21 8.54
CA ALA A 732 -11.29 -0.99 8.04
C ALA A 732 -12.32 0.15 7.97
N LEU A 733 -11.90 1.38 8.30
CA LEU A 733 -12.79 2.55 8.33
C LEU A 733 -13.45 2.83 6.96
N ALA A 734 -12.71 2.58 5.88
CA ALA A 734 -13.20 2.55 4.51
C ALA A 734 -12.39 1.51 3.72
N SER A 735 -12.94 1.06 2.59
CA SER A 735 -12.30 0.12 1.68
C SER A 735 -12.44 0.59 0.24
N LEU A 736 -11.46 0.28 -0.61
CA LEU A 736 -11.64 0.44 -2.05
C LEU A 736 -12.83 -0.40 -2.51
N ALA A 737 -13.62 0.14 -3.44
CA ALA A 737 -14.68 -0.64 -4.06
C ALA A 737 -14.06 -1.86 -4.76
N PRO A 738 -14.55 -3.08 -4.50
CA PRO A 738 -14.04 -4.26 -5.19
C PRO A 738 -14.23 -4.09 -6.70
N VAL A 739 -13.15 -4.25 -7.48
CA VAL A 739 -13.23 -4.26 -8.94
C VAL A 739 -14.12 -5.40 -9.44
N PHE A 740 -14.10 -6.53 -8.72
CA PHE A 740 -14.86 -7.73 -9.03
C PHE A 740 -16.07 -7.88 -8.10
N SER A 741 -17.20 -8.33 -8.66
CA SER A 741 -18.44 -8.52 -7.89
C SER A 741 -18.55 -9.91 -7.30
N GLN A 742 -18.56 -9.98 -5.96
CA GLN A 742 -18.85 -11.20 -5.21
C GLN A 742 -20.23 -11.76 -5.57
N GLU A 743 -21.23 -10.88 -5.66
CA GLU A 743 -22.62 -11.26 -5.96
C GLU A 743 -22.76 -11.88 -7.34
N ARG A 744 -22.14 -11.31 -8.38
CA ARG A 744 -22.18 -11.89 -9.73
C ARG A 744 -21.50 -13.25 -9.77
N MET A 745 -20.30 -13.38 -9.21
CA MET A 745 -19.59 -14.66 -9.20
C MET A 745 -20.39 -15.73 -8.42
N LEU A 746 -20.93 -15.40 -7.24
CA LEU A 746 -21.73 -16.35 -6.46
C LEU A 746 -23.02 -16.76 -7.20
N ARG A 747 -23.66 -15.83 -7.90
CA ARG A 747 -24.82 -16.13 -8.75
C ARG A 747 -24.45 -17.07 -9.88
N ASP A 748 -23.32 -16.83 -10.55
CA ASP A 748 -22.84 -17.67 -11.64
C ASP A 748 -22.51 -19.09 -11.13
N VAL A 749 -21.84 -19.22 -9.97
CA VAL A 749 -21.58 -20.51 -9.31
C VAL A 749 -22.88 -21.23 -8.96
N THR A 750 -23.83 -20.51 -8.33
CA THR A 750 -25.11 -21.08 -7.90
C THR A 750 -25.92 -21.60 -9.08
N TRP A 751 -25.88 -20.91 -10.22
CA TRP A 751 -26.57 -21.37 -11.43
C TRP A 751 -25.87 -22.59 -12.05
N LEU A 752 -24.54 -22.53 -12.19
CA LEU A 752 -23.75 -23.62 -12.75
C LEU A 752 -23.88 -24.90 -11.92
N ALA A 753 -23.83 -24.77 -10.59
CA ALA A 753 -23.97 -25.87 -9.64
C ALA A 753 -25.43 -26.18 -9.25
N SER A 754 -26.42 -25.68 -9.99
CA SER A 754 -27.82 -25.97 -9.68
C SER A 754 -28.21 -27.40 -10.02
N ASP A 755 -29.20 -27.95 -9.30
CA ASP A 755 -29.81 -29.25 -9.61
C ASP A 755 -30.31 -29.33 -11.06
N THR A 756 -30.68 -28.19 -11.66
CA THR A 756 -31.14 -28.13 -13.06
C THR A 756 -30.05 -28.40 -14.09
N LEU A 757 -28.78 -28.28 -13.70
CA LEU A 757 -27.62 -28.63 -14.54
C LEU A 757 -27.02 -29.98 -14.17
N LYS A 758 -27.55 -30.68 -13.15
CA LYS A 758 -27.21 -32.08 -12.81
C LYS A 758 -25.71 -32.40 -12.88
N GLY A 759 -24.86 -31.49 -12.38
CA GLY A 759 -23.42 -31.70 -12.34
C GLY A 759 -22.67 -31.62 -13.67
N ARG A 760 -23.33 -31.17 -14.75
CA ARG A 760 -22.67 -30.82 -16.03
C ARG A 760 -21.75 -31.93 -16.57
N GLY A 761 -22.22 -33.18 -16.53
CA GLY A 761 -21.47 -34.32 -17.06
C GLY A 761 -21.06 -34.10 -18.51
N ALA A 762 -19.85 -34.54 -18.89
CA ALA A 762 -19.39 -34.45 -20.27
C ALA A 762 -20.40 -35.09 -21.26
N ALA A 763 -20.53 -34.49 -22.45
CA ALA A 763 -21.53 -34.84 -23.47
C ALA A 763 -23.02 -34.79 -23.05
N SER A 764 -23.38 -34.13 -21.94
CA SER A 764 -24.78 -33.96 -21.51
C SER A 764 -25.47 -32.74 -22.13
N ALA A 765 -26.81 -32.75 -22.13
CA ALA A 765 -27.61 -31.58 -22.52
C ALA A 765 -27.47 -30.43 -21.52
N GLU A 766 -27.18 -30.74 -20.26
CA GLU A 766 -26.91 -29.77 -19.22
C GLU A 766 -25.57 -29.05 -19.43
N LEU A 767 -24.54 -29.75 -19.91
CA LEU A 767 -23.27 -29.13 -20.32
C LEU A 767 -23.45 -28.22 -21.53
N GLU A 768 -24.28 -28.62 -22.51
CA GLU A 768 -24.66 -27.77 -23.64
C GLU A 768 -25.29 -26.45 -23.19
N ARG A 769 -26.20 -26.51 -22.21
CA ARG A 769 -26.82 -25.31 -21.61
C ARG A 769 -25.78 -24.43 -20.92
N ALA A 770 -24.82 -25.02 -20.20
CA ALA A 770 -23.73 -24.28 -19.57
C ALA A 770 -22.86 -23.56 -20.63
N ALA A 771 -22.53 -24.25 -21.73
CA ALA A 771 -21.75 -23.65 -22.82
C ALA A 771 -22.47 -22.44 -23.44
N GLY A 772 -23.77 -22.53 -23.67
CA GLY A 772 -24.59 -21.41 -24.17
C GLY A 772 -24.57 -20.21 -23.23
N TYR A 773 -24.75 -20.44 -21.93
CA TYR A 773 -24.69 -19.40 -20.91
C TYR A 773 -23.33 -18.69 -20.87
N ILE A 774 -22.22 -19.45 -20.89
CA ILE A 774 -20.86 -18.89 -20.88
C ILE A 774 -20.64 -18.01 -22.12
N ALA A 775 -21.04 -18.50 -23.31
CA ALA A 775 -20.93 -17.73 -24.56
C ALA A 775 -21.76 -16.44 -24.52
N ASP A 776 -22.95 -16.47 -23.91
CA ASP A 776 -23.78 -15.28 -23.73
C ASP A 776 -23.13 -14.24 -22.80
N VAL A 777 -22.52 -14.69 -21.71
CA VAL A 777 -21.77 -13.81 -20.81
C VAL A 777 -20.55 -13.22 -21.50
N PHE A 778 -19.76 -14.01 -22.25
CA PHE A 778 -18.63 -13.51 -23.06
C PHE A 778 -19.08 -12.45 -24.05
N ARG A 779 -20.21 -12.65 -24.73
CA ARG A 779 -20.78 -11.66 -25.66
C ARG A 779 -21.19 -10.37 -24.94
N GLN A 780 -21.87 -10.48 -23.80
CA GLN A 780 -22.29 -9.31 -22.99
C GLN A 780 -21.10 -8.55 -22.40
N ALA A 781 -20.01 -9.26 -22.12
CA ALA A 781 -18.73 -8.73 -21.67
C ALA A 781 -17.95 -8.00 -22.78
N GLY A 782 -18.38 -8.07 -24.04
CA GLY A 782 -17.72 -7.41 -25.17
C GLY A 782 -16.58 -8.22 -25.79
N LEU A 783 -16.41 -9.48 -25.40
CA LEU A 783 -15.43 -10.36 -26.06
C LEU A 783 -15.87 -10.66 -27.51
N GLN A 784 -14.89 -10.85 -28.38
CA GLN A 784 -15.11 -11.32 -29.75
C GLN A 784 -15.08 -12.85 -29.82
N PRO A 785 -15.76 -13.47 -30.80
CA PRO A 785 -15.63 -14.90 -31.09
C PRO A 785 -14.18 -15.34 -31.34
N GLY A 786 -13.73 -16.37 -30.62
CA GLY A 786 -12.33 -16.78 -30.60
C GLY A 786 -11.98 -18.04 -31.40
N SER A 787 -12.96 -18.83 -31.85
CA SER A 787 -12.67 -20.05 -32.62
C SER A 787 -12.12 -19.75 -34.01
N ASP A 788 -11.56 -20.77 -34.67
CA ASP A 788 -11.06 -20.68 -36.05
C ASP A 788 -12.19 -20.34 -37.04
N GLU A 789 -13.42 -20.78 -36.75
CA GLU A 789 -14.63 -20.45 -37.50
C GLU A 789 -15.24 -19.09 -37.13
N GLN A 790 -14.56 -18.31 -36.28
CA GLN A 790 -15.04 -17.02 -35.75
C GLN A 790 -16.41 -17.13 -35.06
N THR A 791 -16.61 -18.24 -34.35
CA THR A 791 -17.74 -18.44 -33.42
C THR A 791 -17.22 -18.51 -31.98
N PHE A 792 -18.12 -18.47 -31.00
CA PHE A 792 -17.73 -18.71 -29.61
C PHE A 792 -17.50 -20.19 -29.31
N PHE A 793 -17.74 -21.09 -30.27
CA PHE A 793 -17.70 -22.53 -30.03
C PHE A 793 -16.60 -23.17 -30.88
N GLN A 794 -15.72 -23.94 -30.23
CA GLN A 794 -14.82 -24.87 -30.91
C GLN A 794 -15.39 -26.29 -30.72
N VAL A 795 -15.98 -26.86 -31.78
CA VAL A 795 -16.76 -28.10 -31.73
C VAL A 795 -15.97 -29.26 -32.33
N TRP A 796 -16.03 -30.45 -31.72
CA TRP A 796 -15.44 -31.68 -32.27
C TRP A 796 -16.22 -32.95 -31.87
N GLN A 797 -15.87 -34.06 -32.51
CA GLN A 797 -16.38 -35.39 -32.18
C GLN A 797 -15.34 -36.16 -31.36
N GLU A 798 -15.76 -36.73 -30.23
CA GLU A 798 -14.90 -37.44 -29.29
C GLU A 798 -15.50 -38.77 -28.89
N LYS A 799 -14.67 -39.77 -28.57
CA LYS A 799 -15.17 -41.01 -27.96
C LYS A 799 -15.31 -40.81 -26.46
N TYR A 800 -16.50 -41.05 -25.93
CA TYR A 800 -16.86 -40.71 -24.56
C TYR A 800 -17.66 -41.82 -23.85
N GLY A 801 -17.48 -41.90 -22.53
CA GLY A 801 -18.20 -42.82 -21.64
C GLY A 801 -17.66 -44.26 -21.61
N PRO A 802 -18.21 -45.13 -20.72
CA PRO A 802 -17.76 -46.52 -20.56
C PRO A 802 -17.85 -47.38 -21.83
N GLN A 803 -18.72 -46.98 -22.77
CA GLN A 803 -18.98 -47.68 -24.03
C GLN A 803 -18.28 -47.02 -25.23
N GLU A 804 -17.43 -46.00 -25.01
CA GLU A 804 -16.73 -45.23 -26.05
C GLU A 804 -17.64 -44.72 -27.18
N GLN A 805 -18.83 -44.22 -26.84
CA GLN A 805 -19.77 -43.69 -27.83
C GLN A 805 -19.24 -42.36 -28.39
N THR A 806 -19.43 -42.13 -29.68
CA THR A 806 -19.07 -40.84 -30.29
C THR A 806 -20.04 -39.76 -29.83
N ALA A 807 -19.51 -38.71 -29.20
CA ALA A 807 -20.26 -37.56 -28.72
C ALA A 807 -19.67 -36.26 -29.25
N THR A 808 -20.54 -35.26 -29.44
CA THR A 808 -20.13 -33.90 -29.78
C THR A 808 -19.74 -33.16 -28.50
N LEU A 809 -18.50 -32.68 -28.43
CA LEU A 809 -18.04 -31.79 -27.36
C LEU A 809 -17.72 -30.41 -27.94
N LYS A 810 -17.68 -29.39 -27.06
CA LYS A 810 -17.29 -28.04 -27.47
C LYS A 810 -16.53 -27.30 -26.38
N ASN A 811 -15.54 -26.50 -26.76
CA ASN A 811 -14.98 -25.47 -25.89
C ASN A 811 -15.69 -24.15 -26.19
N VAL A 812 -15.77 -23.26 -25.19
CA VAL A 812 -16.27 -21.90 -25.39
C VAL A 812 -15.09 -20.92 -25.40
N VAL A 813 -14.87 -20.22 -26.51
CA VAL A 813 -13.67 -19.39 -26.75
C VAL A 813 -14.07 -17.95 -27.07
N GLY A 814 -13.67 -17.01 -26.22
CA GLY A 814 -13.80 -15.56 -26.43
C GLY A 814 -12.46 -14.86 -26.40
N ILE A 815 -12.31 -13.73 -27.09
CA ILE A 815 -11.04 -12.98 -27.15
C ILE A 815 -11.21 -11.48 -26.92
N ILE A 816 -10.14 -10.88 -26.40
CA ILE A 816 -9.85 -9.44 -26.52
C ILE A 816 -8.70 -9.31 -27.51
N PRO A 817 -8.91 -8.70 -28.70
CA PRO A 817 -7.87 -8.62 -29.72
C PRO A 817 -6.71 -7.74 -29.26
N GLY A 818 -5.48 -8.18 -29.57
CA GLY A 818 -4.27 -7.39 -29.33
C GLY A 818 -4.14 -6.20 -30.28
N THR A 819 -3.59 -5.08 -29.80
CA THR A 819 -3.41 -3.85 -30.57
C THR A 819 -2.07 -3.75 -31.28
N ASN A 820 -1.08 -4.57 -30.91
CA ASN A 820 0.28 -4.49 -31.46
C ASN A 820 0.48 -5.52 -32.60
N PRO A 821 0.68 -5.08 -33.86
CA PRO A 821 0.88 -5.98 -34.99
C PRO A 821 2.08 -6.92 -34.84
N LYS A 822 3.09 -6.57 -34.04
CA LYS A 822 4.25 -7.45 -33.78
C LYS A 822 3.88 -8.74 -33.06
N TYR A 823 2.76 -8.75 -32.34
CA TYR A 823 2.28 -9.90 -31.56
C TYR A 823 1.11 -10.61 -32.23
N GLU A 824 0.87 -10.38 -33.53
CA GLU A 824 -0.15 -11.09 -34.29
C GLU A 824 -0.04 -12.61 -34.10
N GLY A 825 -1.15 -13.29 -33.86
CA GLY A 825 -1.21 -14.73 -33.61
C GLY A 825 -0.55 -15.20 -32.30
N GLN A 826 -0.01 -14.31 -31.46
CA GLN A 826 0.39 -14.64 -30.08
C GLN A 826 -0.78 -14.42 -29.12
N SER A 827 -0.80 -15.20 -28.03
CA SER A 827 -1.89 -15.13 -27.05
C SER A 827 -1.43 -15.33 -25.61
N VAL A 828 -2.19 -14.75 -24.69
CA VAL A 828 -2.28 -15.18 -23.28
C VAL A 828 -3.59 -15.93 -23.11
N VAL A 829 -3.56 -17.14 -22.54
CA VAL A 829 -4.78 -17.95 -22.34
C VAL A 829 -5.18 -17.93 -20.87
N ILE A 830 -6.46 -17.68 -20.59
CA ILE A 830 -7.09 -17.87 -19.28
C ILE A 830 -8.10 -18.99 -19.44
N GLY A 831 -7.95 -20.05 -18.65
CA GLY A 831 -8.73 -21.28 -18.77
C GLY A 831 -9.47 -21.66 -17.49
N ALA A 832 -10.62 -22.32 -17.64
CA ALA A 832 -11.29 -23.10 -16.61
C ALA A 832 -12.10 -24.20 -17.30
N HIS A 833 -12.24 -25.40 -16.72
CA HIS A 833 -13.21 -26.36 -17.25
C HIS A 833 -14.61 -26.09 -16.72
N TYR A 834 -15.62 -26.41 -17.53
CA TYR A 834 -17.02 -26.15 -17.18
C TYR A 834 -17.88 -27.41 -17.06
N ASP A 835 -17.30 -28.59 -17.30
CA ASP A 835 -17.87 -29.88 -16.91
C ASP A 835 -17.55 -30.24 -15.46
N HIS A 836 -18.29 -31.22 -14.95
CA HIS A 836 -17.98 -31.95 -13.71
C HIS A 836 -18.51 -33.39 -13.87
N LEU A 837 -18.62 -34.16 -12.78
CA LEU A 837 -18.93 -35.60 -12.79
C LEU A 837 -20.37 -35.97 -13.16
N GLY A 838 -21.28 -35.01 -13.33
CA GLY A 838 -22.69 -35.29 -13.60
C GLY A 838 -23.35 -36.11 -12.48
N THR A 839 -23.61 -37.39 -12.74
CA THR A 839 -24.12 -38.36 -11.74
C THR A 839 -23.05 -39.33 -11.21
N GLY A 840 -21.77 -38.98 -11.34
CA GLY A 840 -20.64 -39.75 -10.81
C GLY A 840 -19.81 -40.50 -11.88
N TRP A 841 -19.55 -39.92 -13.05
CA TRP A 841 -18.59 -40.48 -14.01
C TRP A 841 -17.57 -39.41 -14.43
N PRO A 842 -16.27 -39.75 -14.59
CA PRO A 842 -15.69 -41.09 -14.52
C PRO A 842 -15.24 -41.54 -13.12
N ASP A 843 -15.13 -40.63 -12.16
CA ASP A 843 -14.45 -40.89 -10.88
C ASP A 843 -15.33 -40.56 -9.67
N VAL A 844 -16.28 -41.46 -9.38
CA VAL A 844 -17.20 -41.32 -8.24
C VAL A 844 -16.68 -42.01 -6.99
N HIS A 845 -16.85 -41.34 -5.85
CA HIS A 845 -16.61 -41.95 -4.55
C HIS A 845 -17.63 -43.06 -4.25
N SER A 846 -17.14 -44.15 -3.66
CA SER A 846 -17.98 -45.26 -3.19
C SER A 846 -19.09 -44.74 -2.27
N GLY A 847 -20.35 -45.05 -2.63
CA GLY A 847 -21.55 -44.63 -1.91
C GLY A 847 -22.23 -43.38 -2.46
N ASP A 848 -21.65 -42.72 -3.47
CA ASP A 848 -22.20 -41.53 -4.14
C ASP A 848 -22.65 -41.81 -5.59
N GLU A 849 -22.66 -43.07 -6.02
CA GLU A 849 -23.06 -43.48 -7.36
C GLU A 849 -24.50 -43.05 -7.69
N GLY A 850 -24.69 -42.41 -8.86
CA GLY A 850 -26.00 -41.99 -9.35
C GLY A 850 -26.56 -40.72 -8.70
N LYS A 851 -25.86 -40.14 -7.71
CA LYS A 851 -26.22 -38.83 -7.13
C LYS A 851 -25.69 -37.71 -8.00
N ILE A 852 -26.39 -36.57 -8.01
CA ILE A 852 -25.90 -35.36 -8.66
C ILE A 852 -24.65 -34.88 -7.93
N HIS A 853 -23.58 -34.59 -8.68
CA HIS A 853 -22.36 -33.95 -8.20
C HIS A 853 -22.41 -32.50 -8.66
N PRO A 854 -22.79 -31.53 -7.82
CA PRO A 854 -23.04 -30.17 -8.29
C PRO A 854 -21.79 -29.47 -8.81
N GLY A 855 -20.61 -29.77 -8.27
CA GLY A 855 -19.34 -29.22 -8.73
C GLY A 855 -19.28 -27.70 -8.55
N ALA A 856 -19.60 -27.23 -7.35
CA ALA A 856 -19.63 -25.82 -7.02
C ALA A 856 -18.21 -25.23 -6.93
N ASP A 857 -17.30 -25.88 -6.21
CA ASP A 857 -15.88 -25.52 -6.22
C ASP A 857 -15.19 -26.11 -7.46
N ASP A 858 -15.57 -27.32 -7.87
CA ASP A 858 -15.00 -28.06 -8.99
C ASP A 858 -16.00 -28.26 -10.16
N ASN A 859 -16.08 -27.39 -11.16
CA ASN A 859 -15.32 -26.15 -11.27
C ASN A 859 -16.19 -24.96 -11.68
N ALA A 860 -17.41 -24.91 -11.13
CA ALA A 860 -18.25 -23.72 -11.30
C ALA A 860 -17.56 -22.45 -10.74
N SER A 861 -16.72 -22.58 -9.71
CA SER A 861 -15.92 -21.49 -9.15
C SER A 861 -14.90 -20.91 -10.14
N GLY A 862 -14.12 -21.75 -10.83
CA GLY A 862 -13.15 -21.33 -11.84
C GLY A 862 -13.82 -20.65 -13.03
N VAL A 863 -14.94 -21.20 -13.50
CA VAL A 863 -15.76 -20.58 -14.56
C VAL A 863 -16.30 -19.23 -14.09
N ALA A 864 -16.82 -19.10 -12.87
CA ALA A 864 -17.32 -17.82 -12.39
C ALA A 864 -16.23 -16.73 -12.33
N VAL A 865 -15.01 -17.09 -11.92
CA VAL A 865 -13.85 -16.18 -11.96
C VAL A 865 -13.50 -15.81 -13.40
N LEU A 866 -13.49 -16.78 -14.34
CA LEU A 866 -13.25 -16.55 -15.77
C LEU A 866 -14.29 -15.57 -16.37
N LEU A 867 -15.57 -15.77 -16.07
CA LEU A 867 -16.67 -14.92 -16.54
C LEU A 867 -16.55 -13.50 -15.98
N GLU A 868 -16.19 -13.36 -14.71
CA GLU A 868 -16.05 -12.05 -14.09
C GLU A 868 -14.83 -11.30 -14.62
N LEU A 869 -13.70 -11.98 -14.85
CA LEU A 869 -12.55 -11.41 -15.56
C LEU A 869 -12.94 -10.94 -16.96
N ALA A 870 -13.74 -11.72 -17.70
CA ALA A 870 -14.25 -11.31 -19.01
C ALA A 870 -15.08 -10.02 -18.92
N ARG A 871 -16.01 -9.91 -17.95
CA ARG A 871 -16.85 -8.71 -17.75
C ARG A 871 -16.02 -7.46 -17.47
N ILE A 872 -14.96 -7.59 -16.68
CA ILE A 872 -14.10 -6.47 -16.31
C ILE A 872 -13.11 -6.11 -17.42
N LEU A 873 -12.44 -7.09 -18.02
CA LEU A 873 -11.39 -6.84 -19.01
C LEU A 873 -11.96 -6.55 -20.40
N GLY A 874 -13.04 -7.23 -20.80
CA GLY A 874 -13.55 -7.22 -22.17
C GLY A 874 -13.92 -5.83 -22.71
N LYS A 875 -14.38 -4.91 -21.85
CA LYS A 875 -14.75 -3.54 -22.26
C LYS A 875 -13.68 -2.50 -21.96
N ASN A 876 -12.73 -2.82 -21.08
CA ASN A 876 -11.83 -1.82 -20.48
C ASN A 876 -10.36 -2.01 -20.89
N MET A 877 -9.97 -3.21 -21.34
CA MET A 877 -8.60 -3.53 -21.67
C MET A 877 -8.32 -3.33 -23.17
N GLN A 878 -7.17 -2.73 -23.49
CA GLN A 878 -6.60 -2.68 -24.84
C GLN A 878 -5.21 -3.33 -24.82
N PRO A 879 -5.14 -4.67 -24.78
CA PRO A 879 -3.87 -5.35 -24.60
C PRO A 879 -3.02 -5.26 -25.86
N GLU A 880 -1.68 -5.24 -25.73
CA GLU A 880 -0.81 -5.33 -26.91
C GLU A 880 -0.92 -6.69 -27.60
N ARG A 881 -1.08 -7.76 -26.82
CA ARG A 881 -1.23 -9.14 -27.28
C ARG A 881 -2.65 -9.65 -27.02
N THR A 882 -3.15 -10.52 -27.90
CA THR A 882 -4.50 -11.08 -27.75
C THR A 882 -4.65 -11.84 -26.43
N VAL A 883 -5.72 -11.58 -25.70
CA VAL A 883 -6.10 -12.34 -24.51
C VAL A 883 -7.25 -13.27 -24.88
N VAL A 884 -7.08 -14.57 -24.63
CA VAL A 884 -8.05 -15.61 -24.95
C VAL A 884 -8.65 -16.17 -23.66
N PHE A 885 -9.97 -16.13 -23.57
CA PHE A 885 -10.76 -16.75 -22.52
C PHE A 885 -11.32 -18.07 -23.04
N VAL A 886 -11.03 -19.17 -22.34
CA VAL A 886 -11.48 -20.50 -22.76
C VAL A 886 -12.16 -21.23 -21.60
N ALA A 887 -13.40 -21.66 -21.83
CA ALA A 887 -14.04 -22.67 -20.99
C ALA A 887 -13.89 -24.04 -21.64
N PHE A 888 -13.14 -24.95 -21.00
CA PHE A 888 -12.83 -26.28 -21.52
C PHE A 888 -13.90 -27.32 -21.16
N SER A 889 -14.17 -28.23 -22.09
CA SER A 889 -15.09 -29.35 -21.88
C SER A 889 -14.34 -30.68 -21.72
N GLY A 890 -14.80 -31.53 -20.82
CA GLY A 890 -14.32 -32.90 -20.66
C GLY A 890 -12.98 -32.98 -19.93
N GLU A 891 -12.73 -32.09 -18.98
CA GLU A 891 -11.53 -32.13 -18.11
C GLU A 891 -11.54 -33.43 -17.30
N GLU A 892 -12.65 -33.69 -16.61
CA GLU A 892 -12.90 -34.86 -15.77
C GLU A 892 -12.73 -36.17 -16.53
N ALA A 893 -13.01 -36.12 -17.84
CA ALA A 893 -12.94 -37.23 -18.77
C ALA A 893 -11.55 -37.42 -19.40
N GLY A 894 -10.51 -36.79 -18.85
CA GLY A 894 -9.13 -36.90 -19.31
C GLY A 894 -8.66 -35.74 -20.17
N LEU A 895 -9.01 -34.50 -19.81
CA LEU A 895 -8.53 -33.25 -20.43
C LEU A 895 -8.91 -33.12 -21.91
N LEU A 896 -10.07 -33.62 -22.32
CA LEU A 896 -10.45 -33.74 -23.73
C LEU A 896 -10.44 -32.38 -24.44
N GLY A 897 -11.03 -31.36 -23.82
CA GLY A 897 -11.15 -30.01 -24.36
C GLY A 897 -9.83 -29.27 -24.48
N SER A 898 -8.99 -29.26 -23.45
CA SER A 898 -7.69 -28.59 -23.50
C SER A 898 -6.71 -29.30 -24.45
N LYS A 899 -6.71 -30.64 -24.51
CA LYS A 899 -5.94 -31.40 -25.52
C LYS A 899 -6.39 -31.05 -26.93
N TYR A 900 -7.69 -30.97 -27.18
CA TYR A 900 -8.21 -30.59 -28.48
C TYR A 900 -7.82 -29.16 -28.86
N TYR A 901 -7.96 -28.20 -27.92
CA TYR A 901 -7.60 -26.81 -28.12
C TYR A 901 -6.14 -26.64 -28.51
N VAL A 902 -5.24 -27.26 -27.74
CA VAL A 902 -3.78 -27.18 -27.96
C VAL A 902 -3.39 -27.80 -29.31
N LYS A 903 -4.03 -28.90 -29.70
CA LYS A 903 -3.74 -29.61 -30.95
C LYS A 903 -4.32 -28.93 -32.20
N SER A 904 -5.50 -28.33 -32.09
CA SER A 904 -6.34 -28.05 -33.27
C SER A 904 -6.54 -26.56 -33.56
N THR A 905 -6.29 -25.67 -32.60
CA THR A 905 -6.50 -24.22 -32.78
C THR A 905 -5.46 -23.63 -33.74
N GLN A 906 -5.91 -23.02 -34.83
CA GLN A 906 -5.03 -22.46 -35.87
C GLN A 906 -4.84 -20.94 -35.76
N ARG A 907 -5.87 -20.21 -35.33
CA ARG A 907 -5.87 -18.74 -35.24
C ARG A 907 -4.95 -18.22 -34.13
N PHE A 908 -4.92 -18.93 -33.00
CA PHE A 908 -4.06 -18.66 -31.85
C PHE A 908 -3.39 -19.98 -31.41
N PRO A 909 -2.42 -20.48 -32.19
CA PRO A 909 -1.86 -21.81 -31.95
C PRO A 909 -1.08 -21.85 -30.63
N ALA A 910 -1.14 -22.98 -29.93
CA ALA A 910 -0.48 -23.14 -28.63
C ALA A 910 1.03 -22.83 -28.68
N SER A 911 1.70 -23.15 -29.78
CA SER A 911 3.13 -22.82 -30.00
C SER A 911 3.46 -21.33 -30.00
N ARG A 912 2.45 -20.45 -30.13
CA ARG A 912 2.57 -18.99 -30.03
C ARG A 912 1.89 -18.42 -28.77
N CYS A 913 1.36 -19.29 -27.92
CA CYS A 913 0.87 -18.90 -26.60
C CYS A 913 2.07 -18.60 -25.70
N ILE A 914 2.09 -17.42 -25.09
CA ILE A 914 3.20 -17.02 -24.22
C ILE A 914 3.03 -17.51 -22.78
N GLY A 915 1.80 -17.88 -22.40
CA GLY A 915 1.47 -18.32 -21.05
C GLY A 915 -0.01 -18.68 -20.90
N MET A 916 -0.29 -19.72 -20.12
CA MET A 916 -1.64 -20.13 -19.76
C MET A 916 -1.87 -20.09 -18.24
N LEU A 917 -2.96 -19.46 -17.83
CA LEU A 917 -3.40 -19.35 -16.44
C LEU A 917 -4.68 -20.19 -16.28
N ASN A 918 -4.60 -21.30 -15.55
CA ASN A 918 -5.72 -22.21 -15.31
C ASN A 918 -6.40 -21.92 -13.96
N LEU A 919 -7.73 -21.90 -13.94
CA LEU A 919 -8.56 -21.70 -12.76
C LEU A 919 -9.29 -23.00 -12.44
N ASP A 920 -8.95 -23.59 -11.30
CA ASP A 920 -9.52 -24.86 -10.86
C ASP A 920 -9.61 -24.86 -9.34
N THR A 921 -10.81 -25.17 -8.80
CA THR A 921 -11.06 -25.26 -7.35
C THR A 921 -10.60 -24.00 -6.60
N VAL A 922 -11.08 -22.85 -7.07
CA VAL A 922 -10.70 -21.49 -6.62
C VAL A 922 -11.73 -20.84 -5.69
N GLY A 923 -12.79 -21.55 -5.34
CA GLY A 923 -13.97 -21.06 -4.65
C GLY A 923 -13.91 -21.11 -3.12
N ARG A 924 -12.90 -21.71 -2.49
CA ARG A 924 -12.89 -21.93 -1.02
C ARG A 924 -11.67 -21.38 -0.29
N LEU A 925 -11.04 -20.33 -0.79
CA LEU A 925 -9.77 -19.79 -0.25
C LEU A 925 -9.77 -19.49 1.27
N GLY A 926 -10.77 -18.79 1.78
CA GLY A 926 -10.83 -18.36 3.19
C GLY A 926 -9.68 -17.44 3.57
N THR A 927 -8.93 -17.82 4.62
CA THR A 927 -7.74 -17.11 5.11
C THR A 927 -6.42 -17.66 4.55
N ARG A 928 -6.48 -18.68 3.69
CA ARG A 928 -5.30 -19.32 3.09
C ARG A 928 -4.63 -18.42 2.04
N LYS A 929 -3.40 -18.79 1.66
CA LYS A 929 -2.71 -18.21 0.51
C LYS A 929 -3.24 -18.84 -0.78
N ILE A 930 -3.24 -18.09 -1.86
CA ILE A 930 -3.51 -18.65 -3.19
C ILE A 930 -2.32 -19.51 -3.58
N THR A 931 -2.55 -20.79 -3.84
CA THR A 931 -1.49 -21.70 -4.29
C THR A 931 -1.45 -21.68 -5.80
N ILE A 932 -0.25 -21.57 -6.38
CA ILE A 932 -0.03 -21.58 -7.82
C ILE A 932 0.95 -22.71 -8.15
N PHE A 933 0.46 -23.76 -8.80
CA PHE A 933 1.26 -24.91 -9.25
C PHE A 933 1.86 -24.68 -10.64
N GLY A 934 2.93 -25.41 -10.95
CA GLY A 934 3.58 -25.36 -12.26
C GLY A 934 4.43 -24.11 -12.49
N THR A 935 4.77 -23.34 -11.45
CA THR A 935 5.60 -22.13 -11.62
C THR A 935 7.03 -22.44 -12.07
N GLY A 936 7.45 -23.71 -12.03
CA GLY A 936 8.73 -24.17 -12.60
C GLY A 936 8.73 -24.24 -14.13
N SER A 937 7.58 -24.08 -14.80
CA SER A 937 7.50 -24.12 -16.27
C SER A 937 8.17 -22.92 -16.96
N ALA A 938 8.40 -21.82 -16.25
CA ALA A 938 9.18 -20.69 -16.71
C ALA A 938 9.79 -19.89 -15.54
N SER A 939 10.99 -19.37 -15.74
CA SER A 939 11.75 -18.66 -14.69
C SER A 939 11.04 -17.43 -14.12
N GLU A 940 10.20 -16.80 -14.94
CA GLU A 940 9.55 -15.54 -14.64
C GLU A 940 8.33 -15.69 -13.75
N TRP A 941 7.70 -16.87 -13.65
CA TRP A 941 6.44 -17.05 -12.92
C TRP A 941 6.53 -16.61 -11.46
N VAL A 942 7.61 -16.99 -10.77
CA VAL A 942 7.82 -16.64 -9.36
C VAL A 942 7.89 -15.13 -9.18
N HIS A 943 8.49 -14.41 -10.14
CA HIS A 943 8.59 -12.96 -10.10
C HIS A 943 7.25 -12.29 -10.43
N ILE A 944 6.52 -12.81 -11.41
CA ILE A 944 5.18 -12.33 -11.80
C ILE A 944 4.24 -12.42 -10.61
N PHE A 945 4.15 -13.59 -9.96
CA PHE A 945 3.20 -13.80 -8.86
C PHE A 945 3.62 -13.14 -7.55
N ARG A 946 4.93 -13.00 -7.31
CA ARG A 946 5.43 -12.12 -6.23
C ARG A 946 5.01 -10.67 -6.47
N GLY A 947 5.12 -10.19 -7.71
CA GLY A 947 4.67 -8.85 -8.12
C GLY A 947 3.17 -8.67 -7.94
N ALA A 948 2.36 -9.58 -8.50
CA ALA A 948 0.90 -9.56 -8.42
C ALA A 948 0.41 -9.62 -6.96
N GLY A 949 0.95 -10.51 -6.13
CA GLY A 949 0.60 -10.60 -4.71
C GLY A 949 0.99 -9.33 -3.93
N PHE A 950 2.07 -8.67 -4.33
CA PHE A 950 2.51 -7.42 -3.71
C PHE A 950 1.65 -6.22 -4.10
N VAL A 951 1.27 -6.09 -5.38
CA VAL A 951 0.36 -5.03 -5.87
C VAL A 951 -1.01 -5.17 -5.19
N THR A 952 -1.59 -6.37 -5.29
CA THR A 952 -2.93 -6.65 -4.75
C THR A 952 -2.96 -6.71 -3.22
N GLY A 953 -1.82 -6.94 -2.55
CA GLY A 953 -1.75 -7.22 -1.12
C GLY A 953 -2.22 -8.63 -0.74
N ILE A 954 -2.41 -9.52 -1.73
CA ILE A 954 -2.89 -10.89 -1.54
C ILE A 954 -1.70 -11.84 -1.42
N GLN A 955 -1.76 -12.73 -0.44
CA GLN A 955 -0.71 -13.73 -0.22
C GLN A 955 -0.80 -14.83 -1.28
N VAL A 956 0.32 -15.05 -1.98
CA VAL A 956 0.48 -16.08 -3.01
C VAL A 956 1.62 -17.02 -2.62
N GLU A 957 1.42 -18.30 -2.87
CA GLU A 957 2.39 -19.38 -2.70
C GLU A 957 2.68 -20.01 -4.07
N SER A 958 3.91 -19.85 -4.56
CA SER A 958 4.35 -20.42 -5.83
C SER A 958 5.01 -21.77 -5.61
N VAL A 959 4.48 -22.80 -6.27
CA VAL A 959 4.97 -24.17 -6.21
C VAL A 959 5.52 -24.54 -7.59
N ALA A 960 6.80 -24.89 -7.64
CA ALA A 960 7.49 -25.15 -8.91
C ALA A 960 6.95 -26.39 -9.63
N ASP A 961 6.67 -27.44 -8.85
CA ASP A 961 6.13 -28.70 -9.36
C ASP A 961 4.70 -28.52 -9.86
N ASP A 962 4.40 -29.20 -10.97
CA ASP A 962 3.04 -29.43 -11.44
C ASP A 962 2.62 -30.85 -11.01
N PHE A 963 1.45 -30.95 -10.39
CA PHE A 963 0.91 -32.25 -9.98
C PHE A 963 0.05 -32.90 -11.08
N GLY A 964 -0.07 -32.27 -12.26
CA GLY A 964 -0.63 -32.85 -13.48
C GLY A 964 -2.13 -33.15 -13.42
N SER A 965 -2.89 -32.36 -12.67
CA SER A 965 -4.27 -32.66 -12.31
C SER A 965 -5.34 -31.81 -13.01
N SER A 966 -4.99 -30.93 -13.97
CA SER A 966 -5.97 -30.07 -14.65
C SER A 966 -5.49 -29.56 -16.03
N ASP A 967 -6.27 -28.70 -16.68
CA ASP A 967 -6.11 -28.25 -18.08
C ASP A 967 -4.74 -27.63 -18.42
N GLN A 968 -4.02 -27.05 -17.45
CA GLN A 968 -2.66 -26.53 -17.67
C GLN A 968 -1.72 -27.62 -18.20
N LYS A 969 -1.98 -28.89 -17.85
CA LYS A 969 -1.14 -30.01 -18.25
C LYS A 969 -1.05 -30.16 -19.77
N SER A 970 -2.15 -29.96 -20.48
CA SER A 970 -2.19 -30.00 -21.94
C SER A 970 -1.28 -28.94 -22.58
N PHE A 971 -1.14 -27.78 -21.94
CA PHE A 971 -0.24 -26.71 -22.38
C PHE A 971 1.22 -27.02 -22.05
N LEU A 972 1.51 -27.53 -20.85
CA LEU A 972 2.85 -27.97 -20.46
C LEU A 972 3.39 -29.05 -21.40
N ASP A 973 2.54 -30.03 -21.77
CA ASP A 973 2.90 -31.09 -22.71
C ASP A 973 3.22 -30.55 -24.11
N ALA A 974 2.58 -29.44 -24.51
CA ALA A 974 2.88 -28.71 -25.73
C ALA A 974 4.02 -27.68 -25.58
N GLN A 975 4.79 -27.74 -24.48
CA GLN A 975 5.91 -26.85 -24.20
C GLN A 975 5.49 -25.36 -24.10
N VAL A 976 4.27 -25.12 -23.61
CA VAL A 976 3.77 -23.77 -23.30
C VAL A 976 3.84 -23.57 -21.78
N PRO A 977 4.47 -22.49 -21.29
CA PRO A 977 4.45 -22.16 -19.87
C PRO A 977 3.02 -22.05 -19.36
N ALA A 978 2.67 -22.79 -18.31
CA ALA A 978 1.32 -22.81 -17.79
C ALA A 978 1.32 -23.05 -16.27
N VAL A 979 0.29 -22.54 -15.60
CA VAL A 979 0.12 -22.64 -14.15
C VAL A 979 -1.33 -22.90 -13.77
N GLN A 980 -1.54 -23.49 -12.59
CA GLN A 980 -2.86 -23.70 -11.99
C GLN A 980 -3.02 -22.88 -10.72
N PHE A 981 -4.09 -22.12 -10.63
CA PHE A 981 -4.52 -21.45 -9.40
C PHE A 981 -5.40 -22.39 -8.59
N PHE A 982 -5.10 -22.55 -7.30
CA PHE A 982 -5.77 -23.47 -6.40
C PHE A 982 -6.04 -22.81 -5.04
N SER A 983 -7.25 -22.99 -4.49
CA SER A 983 -7.64 -22.39 -3.20
C SER A 983 -7.46 -23.31 -1.98
N GLY A 984 -7.03 -24.56 -2.21
CA GLY A 984 -6.63 -25.53 -1.20
C GLY A 984 -7.63 -26.66 -0.99
N VAL A 985 -7.17 -27.78 -0.42
CA VAL A 985 -7.94 -29.02 -0.26
C VAL A 985 -9.13 -28.91 0.71
N HIS A 986 -10.14 -29.76 0.52
CA HIS A 986 -11.29 -29.95 1.41
C HIS A 986 -11.96 -31.33 1.21
N LEU A 987 -12.78 -31.76 2.17
CA LEU A 987 -13.41 -33.08 2.17
C LEU A 987 -14.54 -33.27 1.15
N ASP A 988 -15.06 -32.18 0.57
CA ASP A 988 -16.18 -32.22 -0.39
C ASP A 988 -15.75 -32.48 -1.85
N TYR A 989 -14.46 -32.67 -2.12
CA TYR A 989 -13.95 -32.86 -3.50
C TYR A 989 -14.59 -34.08 -4.16
N HIS A 990 -15.03 -33.96 -5.41
CA HIS A 990 -15.72 -35.01 -6.18
C HIS A 990 -16.95 -35.63 -5.47
N ARG A 991 -17.65 -34.85 -4.63
CA ARG A 991 -18.81 -35.36 -3.88
C ARG A 991 -20.09 -34.55 -4.15
N PRO A 992 -21.27 -35.16 -3.93
CA PRO A 992 -22.56 -34.45 -3.95
C PRO A 992 -22.65 -33.28 -2.97
N SER A 993 -21.77 -33.24 -1.97
CA SER A 993 -21.69 -32.17 -0.97
C SER A 993 -20.88 -30.96 -1.43
N ASP A 994 -20.32 -30.94 -2.64
CA ASP A 994 -19.70 -29.74 -3.23
C ASP A 994 -20.77 -28.77 -3.73
N THR A 995 -21.34 -27.99 -2.80
CA THR A 995 -22.52 -27.14 -3.01
C THR A 995 -22.21 -25.65 -2.89
N ALA A 996 -23.01 -24.82 -3.57
CA ALA A 996 -22.76 -23.38 -3.70
C ALA A 996 -22.78 -22.60 -2.37
N ASP A 997 -23.47 -23.09 -1.34
CA ASP A 997 -23.51 -22.46 0.00
C ASP A 997 -22.15 -22.49 0.73
N LYS A 998 -21.21 -23.33 0.28
CA LYS A 998 -19.87 -23.46 0.87
C LYS A 998 -18.81 -22.57 0.22
N ILE A 999 -19.20 -21.79 -0.79
CA ILE A 999 -18.30 -20.99 -1.61
C ILE A 999 -17.96 -19.67 -0.92
N ASP A 1000 -16.67 -19.38 -0.86
CA ASP A 1000 -16.10 -18.13 -0.41
C ASP A 1000 -15.97 -17.14 -1.58
N ALA A 1001 -17.05 -16.40 -1.84
CA ALA A 1001 -17.07 -15.37 -2.90
C ALA A 1001 -16.03 -14.25 -2.67
N ALA A 1002 -15.68 -13.94 -1.42
CA ALA A 1002 -14.63 -12.97 -1.12
C ALA A 1002 -13.24 -13.53 -1.47
N GLY A 1003 -13.02 -14.83 -1.29
CA GLY A 1003 -11.86 -15.57 -1.77
C GLY A 1003 -11.72 -15.52 -3.28
N MET A 1004 -12.81 -15.74 -4.03
CA MET A 1004 -12.79 -15.65 -5.51
C MET A 1004 -12.40 -14.26 -6.02
N VAL A 1005 -12.82 -13.17 -5.34
CA VAL A 1005 -12.37 -11.81 -5.69
C VAL A 1005 -10.85 -11.68 -5.58
N LYS A 1006 -10.24 -12.30 -4.56
CA LYS A 1006 -8.78 -12.30 -4.40
C LYS A 1006 -8.10 -13.04 -5.56
N VAL A 1007 -8.62 -14.20 -5.96
CA VAL A 1007 -8.11 -14.96 -7.10
C VAL A 1007 -8.20 -14.14 -8.39
N ALA A 1008 -9.37 -13.55 -8.68
CA ALA A 1008 -9.58 -12.70 -9.85
C ALA A 1008 -8.59 -11.52 -9.91
N ALA A 1009 -8.30 -10.88 -8.77
CA ALA A 1009 -7.34 -9.78 -8.69
C ALA A 1009 -5.90 -10.20 -9.04
N VAL A 1010 -5.43 -11.34 -8.52
CA VAL A 1010 -4.09 -11.84 -8.85
C VAL A 1010 -3.99 -12.27 -10.32
N VAL A 1011 -5.03 -12.92 -10.84
CA VAL A 1011 -5.08 -13.35 -12.25
C VAL A 1011 -5.08 -12.15 -13.19
N ARG A 1012 -5.86 -11.10 -12.90
CA ARG A 1012 -5.86 -9.85 -13.67
C ARG A 1012 -4.46 -9.25 -13.79
N GLU A 1013 -3.73 -9.09 -12.68
CA GLU A 1013 -2.37 -8.54 -12.70
C GLU A 1013 -1.41 -9.39 -13.56
N ALA A 1014 -1.53 -10.72 -13.47
CA ALA A 1014 -0.72 -11.62 -14.28
C ALA A 1014 -1.05 -11.50 -15.78
N VAL A 1015 -2.34 -11.43 -16.13
CA VAL A 1015 -2.80 -11.25 -17.53
C VAL A 1015 -2.34 -9.94 -18.10
N GLU A 1016 -2.51 -8.82 -17.39
CA GLU A 1016 -2.07 -7.49 -17.83
C GLU A 1016 -0.54 -7.47 -18.04
N TYR A 1017 0.22 -8.06 -17.12
CA TYR A 1017 1.67 -8.16 -17.26
C TYR A 1017 2.07 -8.99 -18.49
N LEU A 1018 1.51 -10.19 -18.65
CA LEU A 1018 1.83 -11.07 -19.78
C LEU A 1018 1.43 -10.42 -21.12
N ALA A 1019 0.25 -9.80 -21.19
CA ALA A 1019 -0.27 -9.21 -22.40
C ALA A 1019 0.58 -8.01 -22.88
N GLY A 1020 1.19 -7.26 -21.97
CA GLY A 1020 2.09 -6.14 -22.28
C GLY A 1020 3.58 -6.50 -22.35
N ARG A 1021 3.97 -7.73 -22.02
CA ARG A 1021 5.38 -8.12 -22.00
C ARG A 1021 5.95 -8.24 -23.42
N GLU A 1022 7.11 -7.61 -23.64
CA GLU A 1022 7.84 -7.70 -24.91
C GLU A 1022 8.56 -9.03 -25.08
N GLN A 1023 9.31 -9.46 -24.06
CA GLN A 1023 10.10 -10.68 -24.12
C GLN A 1023 9.22 -11.92 -23.89
N PRO A 1024 9.41 -13.02 -24.64
CA PRO A 1024 8.76 -14.28 -24.31
C PRO A 1024 9.17 -14.77 -22.91
N MET A 1025 8.39 -15.70 -22.37
CA MET A 1025 8.76 -16.39 -21.13
C MET A 1025 9.90 -17.37 -21.40
N THR A 1026 10.82 -17.47 -20.45
CA THR A 1026 11.94 -18.41 -20.51
C THR A 1026 11.46 -19.78 -20.05
N ALA A 1027 10.94 -20.55 -21.00
CA ALA A 1027 10.48 -21.92 -20.80
C ALA A 1027 11.56 -22.81 -20.17
N GLN A 1028 11.23 -23.47 -19.06
CA GLN A 1028 12.11 -24.37 -18.33
C GLN A 1028 11.55 -25.80 -18.34
N PHE A 1029 11.51 -26.41 -19.51
CA PHE A 1029 11.18 -27.83 -19.64
C PHE A 1029 12.48 -28.65 -19.50
N THR A 1030 12.79 -29.11 -18.28
CA THR A 1030 13.95 -30.00 -18.08
C THR A 1030 13.66 -31.36 -18.73
N GLY A 1031 14.58 -31.83 -19.58
CA GLY A 1031 14.48 -33.10 -20.33
C GLY A 1031 14.60 -34.38 -19.47
N LYS A 1032 13.80 -34.50 -18.41
CA LYS A 1032 13.70 -35.71 -17.58
C LYS A 1032 12.32 -36.36 -17.68
N GLN A 1033 11.99 -36.88 -18.86
CA GLN A 1033 10.96 -37.92 -19.02
C GLN A 1033 11.43 -39.11 -19.87
N ALA A 1034 12.74 -39.28 -20.05
CA ALA A 1034 13.33 -40.45 -20.69
C ALA A 1034 14.27 -41.21 -19.74
N ALA A 1035 13.72 -41.73 -18.64
CA ALA A 1035 14.35 -42.82 -17.90
C ALA A 1035 13.37 -44.00 -17.90
N GLN A 1036 13.67 -44.99 -18.74
CA GLN A 1036 13.06 -46.31 -18.72
C GLN A 1036 13.05 -46.83 -17.28
N GLN A 1037 11.89 -46.90 -16.65
CA GLN A 1037 11.69 -47.77 -15.49
C GLN A 1037 11.87 -49.21 -15.97
N THR A 1038 13.00 -49.81 -15.60
CA THR A 1038 13.23 -51.25 -15.70
C THR A 1038 12.10 -52.00 -15.00
N ARG A 1039 11.34 -52.78 -15.79
CA ARG A 1039 10.24 -53.64 -15.36
C ARG A 1039 10.72 -54.74 -14.39
N PRO A 1040 10.05 -54.98 -13.26
CA PRO A 1040 9.84 -56.33 -12.76
C PRO A 1040 8.73 -56.99 -13.59
N ARG A 1041 8.95 -58.23 -14.02
CA ARG A 1041 7.95 -59.06 -14.71
C ARG A 1041 6.82 -59.46 -13.75
N GLY A 1042 5.56 -59.28 -14.18
CA GLY A 1042 4.41 -60.04 -13.69
C GLY A 1042 3.16 -59.21 -13.40
N GLY A 1043 2.06 -59.50 -14.11
CA GLY A 1043 0.70 -59.02 -13.78
C GLY A 1043 0.03 -58.19 -14.89
N SER A 1044 -0.86 -58.80 -15.66
CA SER A 1044 -1.76 -58.13 -16.61
C SER A 1044 -2.81 -57.31 -15.85
N GLY A 1045 -2.64 -55.98 -15.83
CA GLY A 1045 -3.65 -55.03 -15.34
C GLY A 1045 -3.52 -53.71 -16.09
N ARG A 1046 -4.61 -53.26 -16.72
CA ARG A 1046 -4.74 -51.95 -17.38
C ARG A 1046 -4.33 -50.84 -16.40
N ARG A 1047 -3.32 -50.04 -16.73
CA ARG A 1047 -2.96 -48.82 -15.98
C ARG A 1047 -3.84 -47.67 -16.46
N VAL A 1048 -4.72 -47.19 -15.58
CA VAL A 1048 -5.43 -45.91 -15.66
C VAL A 1048 -4.50 -44.87 -15.02
N SER A 1049 -4.23 -43.73 -15.69
CA SER A 1049 -3.61 -42.58 -15.01
C SER A 1049 -4.74 -41.83 -14.30
N PHE A 1050 -4.84 -42.01 -12.99
CA PHE A 1050 -5.78 -41.29 -12.15
C PHE A 1050 -5.30 -39.85 -11.93
N GLY A 1051 -6.20 -38.89 -12.15
CA GLY A 1051 -6.08 -37.50 -11.71
C GLY A 1051 -6.29 -37.39 -10.21
N SER A 1052 -5.43 -38.05 -9.42
CA SER A 1052 -5.46 -37.91 -7.96
C SER A 1052 -4.61 -36.70 -7.56
N VAL A 1053 -5.23 -35.66 -7.00
CA VAL A 1053 -4.55 -34.74 -6.08
C VAL A 1053 -3.92 -35.60 -4.98
N PRO A 1054 -2.61 -35.49 -4.67
CA PRO A 1054 -2.02 -36.21 -3.56
C PRO A 1054 -2.82 -35.96 -2.28
N ASP A 1055 -3.08 -37.00 -1.50
CA ASP A 1055 -3.68 -36.86 -0.18
C ASP A 1055 -2.71 -36.07 0.73
N PHE A 1056 -2.93 -34.76 0.84
CA PHE A 1056 -2.18 -33.86 1.72
C PHE A 1056 -2.73 -33.85 3.15
N ALA A 1057 -3.68 -34.73 3.49
CA ALA A 1057 -4.15 -34.91 4.86
C ALA A 1057 -3.28 -35.93 5.62
N PHE A 1058 -1.98 -35.62 5.76
CA PHE A 1058 -1.12 -36.18 6.81
C PHE A 1058 -0.08 -35.17 7.30
#